data_AF-A0A3N5AR77-F1
#
_entry.id   AF-A0A3N5AR77-F1
#
_cell.length_a   1.000
_cell.length_b   1.000
_cell.length_c   1.000
_cell.angle_alpha   90.00
_cell.angle_beta   90.00
_cell.angle_gamma   90.00
#
_symmetry.space_group_name_H-M   'P 1'
#
loop_
_entity.id
_entity.type
_entity.pdbx_description
1 polymer ?
#
loop_
_entity_poly.entity_id
_entity_poly.type
_entity_poly.pdbx_seq_one_letter_code
_entity_poly.pdbx_strand_id
1 'polypeptide(L)'
;MIIRTEFPYATTHEDVRIPMPDGVELYARVWRPVTDHPVPALLEYLPYRLTDWTAPRDWQRHPWYAGHGYASVRVDVRGHGCSGGRPGDEYDARELADGVAVVRWLAAQPWCTGSVGMFGISWGGFNSLQIAALAPEALKAVVTVCSTDDRFDNDVHYMGGSVLAVDMHAWSATMLAFAARPPDPRYAGDGWRGQWLDRLEGLEPLIHTWLAHQTRDDYWRHGSVCEDYGAIGAAVLAVGGWHDPYRDTVLRLVSALPAARVRGLIGPWSHQYPDRGLPPGPAIGFLQETLRWWDHWLKDTDTGVMEEPLLRAWISDTHRPATTYAELPGRWVGEKTWPSPSVVPVSYGLQGAPVTVASPQHTGLDAGRFFPFGNDADLPPDQREEDAKSACFEFPVPAEPVEILGRPSVTLRLRMDVPYGQVVARLCDVAPDGASTLVTRGALNLSARQGRDRAAPWPTGAWEDVTFDLNAIGHRFPPGHRIRLSLSSAYWPWIWPRAGSEAGWTLDPAGSTLELPVRTAPPSPEGITFEAPEHAEPLGVSYPATLDEPRPERLVVRDVARGTWRLEVDPRYGGTRVYPDGLEYEEEGREVYEIQQSDPLSARTRSDWHIRLHRPDLAWDVRIETRSEITCDEGGFLTSNEVVCRESEEVLYHRTWQRRLPRAAG
;
A
#
# COMPACT_ATOMS: atom_id res chain seq x y z
N MET A 1 10.99 4.85 21.14
CA MET A 1 10.46 3.49 21.20
C MET A 1 10.96 2.83 22.48
N ILE A 2 10.07 2.29 23.29
CA ILE A 2 10.36 1.67 24.59
C ILE A 2 10.37 0.16 24.40
N ILE A 3 11.44 -0.51 24.83
CA ILE A 3 11.49 -1.98 24.86
C ILE A 3 10.94 -2.45 26.21
N ARG A 4 9.88 -3.25 26.19
CA ARG A 4 9.27 -3.89 27.35
C ARG A 4 9.85 -5.28 27.54
N THR A 5 10.39 -5.52 28.73
CA THR A 5 10.93 -6.82 29.17
C THR A 5 10.10 -7.45 30.28
N GLU A 6 9.23 -6.68 30.92
CA GLU A 6 8.31 -7.13 31.97
C GLU A 6 6.86 -7.00 31.48
N PHE A 7 6.11 -8.09 31.59
CA PHE A 7 4.72 -8.19 31.16
C PHE A 7 3.86 -8.83 32.26
N PRO A 8 2.52 -8.62 32.25
CA PRO A 8 1.61 -9.32 33.15
C PRO A 8 1.71 -10.85 33.11
N TYR A 9 2.05 -11.42 31.95
CA TYR A 9 2.27 -12.85 31.76
C TYR A 9 3.67 -13.12 31.19
N ALA A 10 4.32 -14.17 31.69
CA ALA A 10 5.42 -14.79 30.95
C ALA A 10 4.88 -15.36 29.63
N THR A 11 5.74 -15.45 28.61
CA THR A 11 5.34 -15.89 27.27
C THR A 11 6.11 -17.13 26.83
N THR A 12 5.47 -17.95 26.00
CA THR A 12 6.08 -19.09 25.30
C THR A 12 5.67 -19.05 23.84
N HIS A 13 6.37 -19.79 22.97
CA HIS A 13 5.95 -19.97 21.59
C HIS A 13 6.23 -21.38 21.10
N GLU A 14 5.44 -21.81 20.13
CA GLU A 14 5.60 -23.09 19.44
C GLU A 14 5.23 -22.94 17.96
N ASP A 15 5.86 -23.77 17.14
CA ASP A 15 5.55 -23.87 15.71
C ASP A 15 4.61 -25.07 15.49
N VAL A 16 3.55 -24.87 14.72
CA VAL A 16 2.48 -25.85 14.50
C VAL A 16 2.12 -25.98 13.02
N ARG A 17 1.49 -27.11 12.69
CA ARG A 17 0.90 -27.40 11.39
C ARG A 17 -0.62 -27.35 11.52
N ILE A 18 -1.26 -26.44 10.79
CA ILE A 18 -2.72 -26.29 10.78
C ILE A 18 -3.27 -27.08 9.58
N PRO A 19 -4.00 -28.18 9.81
CA PRO A 19 -4.57 -28.96 8.70
C PRO A 19 -5.74 -28.23 8.06
N MET A 20 -5.67 -28.02 6.74
CA MET A 20 -6.76 -27.50 5.93
C MET A 20 -7.71 -28.63 5.52
N PRO A 21 -8.99 -28.31 5.16
CA PRO A 21 -9.97 -29.31 4.77
C PRO A 21 -9.57 -30.20 3.58
N ASP A 22 -8.66 -29.72 2.72
CA ASP A 22 -8.14 -30.44 1.54
C ASP A 22 -6.86 -31.24 1.83
N GLY A 23 -6.42 -31.30 3.10
CA GLY A 23 -5.25 -32.07 3.53
C GLY A 23 -3.92 -31.33 3.42
N VAL A 24 -3.90 -30.09 2.91
CA VAL A 24 -2.71 -29.23 2.98
C VAL A 24 -2.51 -28.73 4.40
N GLU A 25 -1.26 -28.64 4.86
CA GLU A 25 -0.94 -28.10 6.17
C GLU A 25 -0.32 -26.70 6.04
N LEU A 26 -0.90 -25.71 6.72
CA LEU A 26 -0.31 -24.39 6.84
C LEU A 26 0.64 -24.32 8.03
N TYR A 27 1.76 -23.64 7.86
CA TYR A 27 2.75 -23.42 8.90
C TYR A 27 2.40 -22.18 9.72
N ALA A 28 2.46 -22.31 11.03
CA ALA A 28 2.13 -21.24 11.95
C ALA A 28 3.06 -21.22 13.15
N ARG A 29 3.24 -20.04 13.73
CA ARG A 29 3.85 -19.85 15.04
C ARG A 29 2.83 -19.24 16.00
N VAL A 30 2.72 -19.84 17.19
CA VAL A 30 1.73 -19.47 18.21
C VAL A 30 2.48 -18.99 19.45
N TRP A 31 2.43 -17.69 19.72
CA TRP A 31 2.92 -17.10 20.97
C TRP A 31 1.77 -17.06 21.97
N ARG A 32 2.00 -17.59 23.18
CA ARG A 32 0.97 -17.72 24.22
C ARG A 32 1.44 -17.16 25.57
N PRO A 33 0.54 -16.56 26.37
CA PRO A 33 0.78 -16.35 27.78
C PRO A 33 0.91 -17.69 28.50
N VAL A 34 1.78 -17.76 29.49
CA VAL A 34 1.87 -18.89 30.42
C VAL A 34 0.75 -18.72 31.46
N THR A 35 -0.35 -19.44 31.25
CA THR A 35 -1.56 -19.42 32.09
C THR A 35 -2.36 -20.72 31.91
N ASP A 36 -3.14 -21.10 32.93
CA ASP A 36 -4.04 -22.26 32.89
C ASP A 36 -5.43 -21.93 32.30
N HIS A 37 -5.70 -20.65 32.02
CA HIS A 37 -6.98 -20.19 31.50
C HIS A 37 -6.93 -19.98 29.97
N PRO A 38 -7.98 -20.37 29.22
CA PRO A 38 -8.08 -20.01 27.81
C PRO A 38 -8.06 -18.50 27.61
N VAL A 39 -7.44 -18.05 26.51
CA VAL A 39 -7.30 -16.64 26.13
C VAL A 39 -7.82 -16.41 24.71
N PRO A 40 -8.29 -15.20 24.37
CA PRO A 40 -8.61 -14.87 22.98
C PRO A 40 -7.39 -15.00 22.05
N ALA A 41 -7.64 -15.31 20.77
CA ALA A 41 -6.59 -15.43 19.76
C ALA A 41 -6.53 -14.19 18.85
N LEU A 42 -5.33 -13.77 18.46
CA LEU A 42 -5.09 -12.73 17.46
C LEU A 42 -4.33 -13.33 16.28
N LEU A 43 -4.90 -13.26 15.08
CA LEU A 43 -4.34 -13.86 13.87
C LEU A 43 -3.78 -12.80 12.92
N GLU A 44 -2.54 -13.01 12.48
CA GLU A 44 -1.95 -12.33 11.31
C GLU A 44 -1.67 -13.36 10.20
N TYR A 45 -2.27 -13.17 9.02
CA TYR A 45 -2.30 -14.12 7.90
C TYR A 45 -1.90 -13.45 6.58
N LEU A 46 -0.70 -13.73 6.07
CA LEU A 46 -0.10 -13.07 4.90
C LEU A 46 1.12 -13.84 4.34
N PRO A 47 1.54 -13.62 3.06
CA PRO A 47 2.53 -14.45 2.36
C PRO A 47 4.01 -14.15 2.66
N TYR A 48 4.30 -13.21 3.55
CA TYR A 48 5.65 -12.66 3.76
C TYR A 48 6.54 -13.43 4.76
N ARG A 49 6.49 -14.78 4.75
CA ARG A 49 7.43 -15.71 5.41
C ARG A 49 7.76 -15.43 6.90
N LEU A 50 7.12 -16.19 7.78
CA LEU A 50 7.27 -16.08 9.24
C LEU A 50 8.69 -16.40 9.74
N THR A 51 9.44 -17.25 9.03
CA THR A 51 10.77 -17.73 9.47
C THR A 51 11.92 -16.81 9.08
N ASP A 52 11.68 -15.82 8.22
CA ASP A 52 12.71 -14.88 7.77
C ASP A 52 12.19 -13.44 7.64
N TRP A 53 11.59 -13.06 6.53
CA TRP A 53 11.39 -11.67 6.13
C TRP A 53 10.57 -10.88 7.16
N THR A 54 9.41 -11.37 7.61
CA THR A 54 8.66 -10.72 8.71
C THR A 54 9.14 -11.07 10.11
N ALA A 55 10.02 -12.07 10.27
CA ALA A 55 10.42 -12.58 11.60
C ALA A 55 10.89 -11.49 12.58
N PRO A 56 11.71 -10.48 12.20
CA PRO A 56 12.14 -9.42 13.12
C PRO A 56 10.97 -8.60 13.66
N ARG A 57 10.01 -8.25 12.80
CA ARG A 57 8.81 -7.49 13.16
C ARG A 57 7.88 -8.34 14.02
N ASP A 58 7.68 -9.59 13.63
CA ASP A 58 6.79 -10.54 14.29
C ASP A 58 7.25 -10.77 15.75
N TRP A 59 8.57 -10.87 15.96
CA TRP A 59 9.19 -11.07 17.29
C TRP A 59 9.01 -9.88 18.24
N GLN A 60 8.81 -8.67 17.72
CA GLN A 60 8.58 -7.48 18.54
C GLN A 60 7.10 -7.33 18.94
N ARG A 61 6.19 -7.92 18.17
CA ARG A 61 4.74 -7.69 18.28
C ARG A 61 3.99 -8.85 18.91
N HIS A 62 4.18 -10.08 18.41
CA HIS A 62 3.41 -11.23 18.91
C HIS A 62 3.71 -11.55 20.38
N PRO A 63 4.99 -11.53 20.85
CA PRO A 63 5.28 -11.67 22.27
C PRO A 63 4.69 -10.55 23.13
N TRP A 64 4.59 -9.32 22.60
CA TRP A 64 3.99 -8.20 23.32
C TRP A 64 2.51 -8.47 23.59
N TYR A 65 1.74 -8.91 22.58
CA TYR A 65 0.33 -9.29 22.80
C TYR A 65 0.20 -10.53 23.70
N ALA A 66 1.09 -11.52 23.56
CA ALA A 66 1.12 -12.68 24.44
C ALA A 66 1.34 -12.29 25.91
N GLY A 67 2.24 -11.34 26.17
CA GLY A 67 2.47 -10.79 27.50
C GLY A 67 1.25 -10.10 28.12
N HIS A 68 0.29 -9.67 27.29
CA HIS A 68 -0.97 -9.03 27.71
C HIS A 68 -2.19 -9.99 27.66
N GLY A 69 -1.95 -11.30 27.64
CA GLY A 69 -2.99 -12.30 27.80
C GLY A 69 -3.76 -12.63 26.51
N TYR A 70 -3.07 -12.71 25.38
CA TYR A 70 -3.61 -13.14 24.08
C TYR A 70 -2.78 -14.28 23.48
N ALA A 71 -3.40 -15.26 22.83
CA ALA A 71 -2.67 -16.14 21.93
C ALA A 71 -2.45 -15.42 20.60
N SER A 72 -1.25 -14.92 20.34
CA SER A 72 -0.93 -14.21 19.10
C SER A 72 -0.33 -15.19 18.09
N VAL A 73 -0.90 -15.27 16.89
CA VAL A 73 -0.61 -16.33 15.91
C VAL A 73 -0.26 -15.73 14.55
N ARG A 74 0.86 -16.17 14.00
CA ARG A 74 1.32 -15.82 12.66
C ARG A 74 1.24 -17.05 11.77
N VAL A 75 0.59 -16.92 10.60
CA VAL A 75 0.40 -18.03 9.65
C VAL A 75 0.92 -17.64 8.27
N ASP A 76 1.80 -18.46 7.70
CA ASP A 76 2.18 -18.35 6.29
C ASP A 76 1.01 -18.84 5.43
N VAL A 77 0.56 -18.04 4.46
CA VAL A 77 -0.52 -18.48 3.55
C VAL A 77 -0.06 -19.67 2.71
N ARG A 78 -1.02 -20.40 2.13
CA ARG A 78 -0.77 -21.53 1.24
C ARG A 78 0.32 -21.22 0.21
N GLY A 79 1.24 -22.16 -0.01
CA GLY A 79 2.31 -22.03 -1.00
C GLY A 79 3.45 -21.07 -0.64
N HIS A 80 3.40 -20.43 0.53
CA HIS A 80 4.42 -19.49 0.98
C HIS A 80 5.14 -19.98 2.23
N GLY A 81 6.36 -19.46 2.46
CA GLY A 81 7.20 -19.85 3.58
C GLY A 81 7.28 -21.37 3.74
N CYS A 82 6.92 -21.86 4.92
CA CYS A 82 6.92 -23.30 5.20
C CYS A 82 5.55 -23.98 5.03
N SER A 83 4.50 -23.28 4.58
CA SER A 83 3.15 -23.84 4.36
C SER A 83 3.05 -24.74 3.13
N GLY A 84 2.30 -25.84 3.19
CA GLY A 84 2.06 -26.72 2.04
C GLY A 84 1.32 -26.05 0.86
N GLY A 85 1.18 -26.79 -0.23
CA GLY A 85 0.46 -26.34 -1.43
C GLY A 85 1.26 -25.40 -2.33
N ARG A 86 0.55 -24.79 -3.30
CA ARG A 86 1.09 -23.89 -4.33
C ARG A 86 0.58 -22.46 -4.12
N PRO A 87 1.37 -21.43 -4.49
CA PRO A 87 0.90 -20.05 -4.47
C PRO A 87 -0.28 -19.89 -5.45
N GLY A 88 -1.29 -19.13 -5.03
CA GLY A 88 -2.44 -18.77 -5.83
C GLY A 88 -2.31 -17.39 -6.46
N ASP A 89 -3.44 -16.88 -6.95
CA ASP A 89 -3.55 -15.47 -7.33
C ASP A 89 -3.76 -14.60 -6.09
N GLU A 90 -3.58 -13.29 -6.23
CA GLU A 90 -3.72 -12.33 -5.14
C GLU A 90 -5.16 -12.33 -4.57
N TYR A 91 -5.28 -12.60 -3.26
CA TYR A 91 -6.54 -12.70 -2.50
C TYR A 91 -7.60 -13.58 -3.17
N ASP A 92 -7.18 -14.70 -3.75
CA ASP A 92 -8.10 -15.60 -4.42
C ASP A 92 -9.09 -16.27 -3.44
N ALA A 93 -10.13 -16.90 -3.99
CA ALA A 93 -11.14 -17.57 -3.17
C ALA A 93 -10.57 -18.69 -2.28
N ARG A 94 -9.44 -19.30 -2.66
CA ARG A 94 -8.79 -20.35 -1.85
C ARG A 94 -8.10 -19.75 -0.65
N GLU A 95 -7.33 -18.69 -0.84
CA GLU A 95 -6.64 -17.99 0.25
C GLU A 95 -7.61 -17.51 1.32
N LEU A 96 -8.75 -16.92 0.91
CA LEU A 96 -9.79 -16.45 1.82
C LEU A 96 -10.49 -17.60 2.55
N ALA A 97 -10.77 -18.71 1.85
CA ALA A 97 -11.37 -19.90 2.45
C ALA A 97 -10.45 -20.56 3.49
N ASP A 98 -9.15 -20.62 3.20
CA ASP A 98 -8.13 -21.10 4.14
C ASP A 98 -8.07 -20.17 5.37
N GLY A 99 -8.10 -18.85 5.18
CA GLY A 99 -8.16 -17.89 6.28
C GLY A 99 -9.37 -18.09 7.20
N VAL A 100 -10.57 -18.32 6.63
CA VAL A 100 -11.78 -18.69 7.40
C VAL A 100 -11.58 -20.02 8.15
N ALA A 101 -10.95 -21.01 7.53
CA ALA A 101 -10.67 -22.29 8.18
C ALA A 101 -9.67 -22.14 9.35
N VAL A 102 -8.65 -21.30 9.20
CA VAL A 102 -7.70 -20.96 10.28
C VAL A 102 -8.42 -20.30 11.45
N VAL A 103 -9.30 -19.32 11.20
CA VAL A 103 -10.11 -18.68 12.25
C VAL A 103 -10.92 -19.71 13.04
N ARG A 104 -11.58 -20.65 12.35
CA ARG A 104 -12.34 -21.74 12.99
C ARG A 104 -11.45 -22.70 13.76
N TRP A 105 -10.28 -23.03 13.23
CA TRP A 105 -9.31 -23.91 13.89
C TRP A 105 -8.80 -23.27 15.19
N LEU A 106 -8.46 -21.98 15.16
CA LEU A 106 -8.03 -21.22 16.34
C LEU A 106 -9.10 -21.22 17.44
N ALA A 107 -10.34 -20.91 17.07
CA ALA A 107 -11.47 -20.88 18.00
C ALA A 107 -11.76 -22.23 18.66
N ALA A 108 -11.38 -23.34 18.00
CA ALA A 108 -11.56 -24.70 18.52
C ALA A 108 -10.42 -25.18 19.44
N GLN A 109 -9.33 -24.41 19.57
CA GLN A 109 -8.21 -24.83 20.41
C GLN A 109 -8.56 -24.75 21.91
N PRO A 110 -8.09 -25.69 22.75
CA PRO A 110 -8.44 -25.71 24.18
C PRO A 110 -7.89 -24.51 24.96
N TRP A 111 -6.87 -23.84 24.42
CA TRP A 111 -6.31 -22.62 24.98
C TRP A 111 -7.00 -21.34 24.46
N CYS A 112 -7.95 -21.45 23.53
CA CYS A 112 -8.69 -20.31 22.99
C CYS A 112 -10.04 -20.15 23.69
N THR A 113 -10.48 -18.91 23.96
CA THR A 113 -11.84 -18.63 24.46
C THR A 113 -12.94 -18.85 23.42
N GLY A 114 -12.58 -19.11 22.15
CA GLY A 114 -13.48 -19.11 21.00
C GLY A 114 -13.60 -17.75 20.31
N SER A 115 -13.08 -16.68 20.92
CA SER A 115 -13.01 -15.34 20.32
C SER A 115 -11.69 -15.13 19.58
N VAL A 116 -11.80 -14.76 18.31
CA VAL A 116 -10.66 -14.49 17.43
C VAL A 116 -10.71 -13.03 16.96
N GLY A 117 -9.57 -12.36 16.98
CA GLY A 117 -9.33 -11.10 16.28
C GLY A 117 -8.36 -11.32 15.12
N MET A 118 -8.43 -10.48 14.09
CA MET A 118 -7.46 -10.48 13.00
C MET A 118 -6.81 -9.11 12.83
N PHE A 119 -5.53 -9.09 12.51
CA PHE A 119 -4.84 -7.85 12.20
C PHE A 119 -3.78 -8.06 11.14
N GLY A 120 -3.39 -6.97 10.49
CA GLY A 120 -2.31 -6.98 9.54
C GLY A 120 -2.12 -5.62 8.89
N ILE A 121 -0.98 -5.46 8.24
CA ILE A 121 -0.68 -4.34 7.36
C ILE A 121 -0.66 -4.82 5.91
N SER A 122 -1.09 -3.96 4.98
CA SER A 122 -1.05 -4.28 3.55
C SER A 122 -1.84 -5.57 3.31
N TRP A 123 -1.30 -6.55 2.60
CA TRP A 123 -1.89 -7.88 2.41
C TRP A 123 -2.56 -8.49 3.66
N GLY A 124 -1.93 -8.41 4.83
CA GLY A 124 -2.55 -8.91 6.07
C GLY A 124 -3.78 -8.09 6.51
N GLY A 125 -3.78 -6.78 6.25
CA GLY A 125 -4.93 -5.90 6.46
C GLY A 125 -6.06 -6.19 5.47
N PHE A 126 -5.73 -6.34 4.17
CA PHE A 126 -6.68 -6.73 3.13
C PHE A 126 -7.37 -8.06 3.49
N ASN A 127 -6.58 -9.09 3.81
CA ASN A 127 -7.09 -10.37 4.27
C ASN A 127 -7.99 -10.24 5.51
N SER A 128 -7.59 -9.45 6.50
CA SER A 128 -8.40 -9.22 7.70
C SER A 128 -9.77 -8.63 7.35
N LEU A 129 -9.81 -7.66 6.43
CA LEU A 129 -11.05 -7.02 6.01
C LEU A 129 -11.92 -7.94 5.13
N GLN A 130 -11.33 -8.64 4.16
CA GLN A 130 -12.02 -9.57 3.26
C GLN A 130 -12.59 -10.78 4.02
N ILE A 131 -11.83 -11.36 4.95
CA ILE A 131 -12.30 -12.47 5.79
C ILE A 131 -13.38 -12.00 6.77
N ALA A 132 -13.31 -10.76 7.27
CA ALA A 132 -14.38 -10.18 8.07
C ALA A 132 -15.70 -10.05 7.29
N ALA A 133 -15.64 -9.78 5.98
CA ALA A 133 -16.81 -9.78 5.10
C ALA A 133 -17.38 -11.20 4.84
N LEU A 134 -16.58 -12.25 5.00
CA LEU A 134 -17.06 -13.64 4.99
C LEU A 134 -17.72 -14.07 6.33
N ALA A 135 -17.73 -13.17 7.32
CA ALA A 135 -18.41 -13.29 8.60
C ALA A 135 -18.27 -14.65 9.34
N PRO A 136 -17.04 -15.20 9.50
CA PRO A 136 -16.87 -16.38 10.35
C PRO A 136 -17.25 -16.03 11.80
N GLU A 137 -18.14 -16.83 12.41
CA GLU A 137 -18.75 -16.54 13.71
C GLU A 137 -17.74 -16.20 14.82
N ALA A 138 -16.58 -16.86 14.84
CA ALA A 138 -15.55 -16.65 15.85
C ALA A 138 -14.79 -15.32 15.71
N LEU A 139 -14.82 -14.67 14.53
CA LEU A 139 -14.12 -13.41 14.28
C LEU A 139 -14.92 -12.23 14.85
N LYS A 140 -14.44 -11.64 15.94
CA LYS A 140 -15.16 -10.59 16.67
C LYS A 140 -14.72 -9.18 16.30
N ALA A 141 -13.44 -8.98 16.03
CA ALA A 141 -12.90 -7.70 15.63
C ALA A 141 -11.68 -7.81 14.72
N VAL A 142 -11.44 -6.77 13.92
CA VAL A 142 -10.25 -6.64 13.08
C VAL A 142 -9.56 -5.29 13.24
N VAL A 143 -8.25 -5.27 13.05
CA VAL A 143 -7.44 -4.06 12.91
C VAL A 143 -6.80 -4.10 11.53
N THR A 144 -7.32 -3.28 10.62
CA THR A 144 -6.86 -3.23 9.23
C THR A 144 -5.97 -2.01 9.03
N VAL A 145 -4.68 -2.24 8.73
CA VAL A 145 -3.67 -1.19 8.63
C VAL A 145 -3.22 -1.06 7.18
N CYS A 146 -3.22 0.17 6.64
CA CYS A 146 -2.78 0.47 5.26
C CYS A 146 -3.30 -0.58 4.27
N SER A 147 -4.62 -0.69 4.17
CA SER A 147 -5.32 -1.69 3.36
C SER A 147 -6.33 -1.05 2.42
N THR A 148 -6.64 -1.70 1.30
CA THR A 148 -7.74 -1.24 0.43
C THR A 148 -9.06 -1.95 0.71
N ASP A 149 -10.18 -1.27 0.42
CA ASP A 149 -11.51 -1.86 0.23
C ASP A 149 -11.89 -1.97 -1.26
N ASP A 150 -11.08 -1.41 -2.17
CA ASP A 150 -11.26 -1.42 -3.63
C ASP A 150 -9.94 -1.84 -4.32
N ARG A 151 -9.90 -3.07 -4.84
CA ARG A 151 -8.72 -3.66 -5.50
C ARG A 151 -8.39 -3.07 -6.87
N PHE A 152 -9.30 -2.32 -7.49
CA PHE A 152 -9.08 -1.78 -8.83
C PHE A 152 -8.46 -0.38 -8.77
N ASP A 153 -9.23 0.59 -8.25
CA ASP A 153 -8.91 2.03 -8.38
C ASP A 153 -8.21 2.61 -7.13
N ASN A 154 -8.03 1.79 -6.09
CA ASN A 154 -7.34 2.16 -4.86
C ASN A 154 -6.35 1.08 -4.41
N ASP A 155 -5.66 0.49 -5.38
CA ASP A 155 -4.63 -0.52 -5.17
C ASP A 155 -3.42 -0.27 -6.10
N VAL A 156 -2.42 -1.13 -6.09
CA VAL A 156 -1.24 -1.09 -6.98
C VAL A 156 -1.55 -1.25 -8.46
N HIS A 157 -2.80 -1.50 -8.83
CA HIS A 157 -3.19 -1.91 -10.16
C HIS A 157 -3.55 -0.73 -11.06
N TYR A 158 -4.59 0.02 -10.68
CA TYR A 158 -5.14 1.11 -11.48
C TYR A 158 -5.37 2.36 -10.63
N MET A 159 -5.23 3.52 -11.28
CA MET A 159 -5.56 4.81 -10.71
C MET A 159 -6.37 5.63 -11.71
N GLY A 160 -7.62 5.93 -11.36
CA GLY A 160 -8.56 6.59 -12.25
C GLY A 160 -8.86 5.80 -13.52
N GLY A 161 -8.74 4.46 -13.49
CA GLY A 161 -8.80 3.59 -14.67
C GLY A 161 -7.56 3.62 -15.58
N SER A 162 -6.45 4.20 -15.12
CA SER A 162 -5.15 4.12 -15.81
C SER A 162 -4.30 3.02 -15.20
N VAL A 163 -3.53 2.29 -16.01
CA VAL A 163 -2.55 1.30 -15.51
C VAL A 163 -1.48 2.04 -14.69
N LEU A 164 -1.30 1.62 -13.43
CA LEU A 164 -0.30 2.19 -12.54
C LEU A 164 1.10 1.65 -12.90
N ALA A 165 1.85 2.40 -13.71
CA ALA A 165 3.15 2.00 -14.21
C ALA A 165 4.20 1.81 -13.10
N VAL A 166 4.16 2.64 -12.05
CA VAL A 166 5.22 2.69 -11.02
C VAL A 166 5.19 1.51 -10.07
N ASP A 167 4.03 0.91 -9.79
CA ASP A 167 3.95 -0.14 -8.76
C ASP A 167 3.22 -1.41 -9.20
N MET A 168 2.35 -1.38 -10.21
CA MET A 168 1.73 -2.63 -10.71
C MET A 168 2.80 -3.62 -11.21
N HIS A 169 3.79 -3.11 -11.95
CA HIS A 169 4.89 -3.94 -12.44
C HIS A 169 5.85 -4.34 -11.33
N ALA A 170 6.33 -3.35 -10.56
CA ALA A 170 7.31 -3.55 -9.50
C ALA A 170 6.79 -4.51 -8.42
N TRP A 171 5.52 -4.36 -8.03
CA TRP A 171 4.88 -5.26 -7.07
C TRP A 171 4.70 -6.67 -7.63
N SER A 172 4.24 -6.82 -8.87
CA SER A 172 4.16 -8.16 -9.50
C SER A 172 5.53 -8.84 -9.55
N ALA A 173 6.60 -8.10 -9.84
CA ALA A 173 7.95 -8.64 -9.92
C ALA A 173 8.49 -9.03 -8.53
N THR A 174 8.22 -8.20 -7.52
CA THR A 174 8.50 -8.51 -6.11
C THR A 174 7.81 -9.80 -5.70
N MET A 175 6.51 -9.94 -5.98
CA MET A 175 5.74 -11.14 -5.62
C MET A 175 6.23 -12.38 -6.37
N LEU A 176 6.65 -12.25 -7.63
CA LEU A 176 7.26 -13.35 -8.38
C LEU A 176 8.56 -13.84 -7.70
N ALA A 177 9.45 -12.91 -7.32
CA ALA A 177 10.68 -13.24 -6.59
C ALA A 177 10.37 -13.85 -5.22
N PHE A 178 9.38 -13.30 -4.52
CA PHE A 178 9.01 -13.72 -3.17
C PHE A 178 8.38 -15.11 -3.13
N ALA A 179 7.50 -15.43 -4.08
CA ALA A 179 6.85 -16.72 -4.20
C ALA A 179 7.82 -17.83 -4.71
N ALA A 180 8.88 -17.45 -5.42
CA ALA A 180 9.91 -18.38 -5.89
C ALA A 180 10.86 -18.89 -4.78
N ARG A 181 10.80 -18.34 -3.55
CA ARG A 181 11.67 -18.75 -2.45
C ARG A 181 11.33 -20.16 -1.92
N PRO A 182 12.34 -21.00 -1.62
CA PRO A 182 12.14 -22.36 -1.07
C PRO A 182 11.60 -22.34 0.37
N PRO A 183 10.87 -23.38 0.81
CA PRO A 183 10.72 -23.65 2.24
C PRO A 183 12.09 -23.83 2.90
N ASP A 184 12.25 -23.33 4.12
CA ASP A 184 13.49 -23.50 4.87
C ASP A 184 13.59 -24.96 5.39
N PRO A 185 14.65 -25.72 5.06
CA PRO A 185 14.80 -27.13 5.43
C PRO A 185 14.76 -27.37 6.94
N ARG A 186 15.14 -26.40 7.76
CA ARG A 186 15.08 -26.56 9.23
C ARG A 186 13.65 -26.74 9.73
N TYR A 187 12.68 -26.09 9.08
CA TYR A 187 11.28 -26.09 9.48
C TYR A 187 10.42 -27.01 8.60
N ALA A 188 10.78 -27.17 7.33
CA ALA A 188 10.08 -28.03 6.37
C ALA A 188 10.59 -29.48 6.34
N GLY A 189 11.79 -29.76 6.86
CA GLY A 189 12.43 -31.08 6.82
C GLY A 189 12.90 -31.48 5.42
N ASP A 190 13.32 -32.74 5.26
CA ASP A 190 13.98 -33.25 4.04
C ASP A 190 13.13 -33.16 2.76
N GLY A 191 11.81 -33.02 2.90
CA GLY A 191 10.86 -32.86 1.78
C GLY A 191 10.86 -31.47 1.13
N TRP A 192 11.59 -30.50 1.69
CA TRP A 192 11.58 -29.10 1.25
C TRP A 192 11.84 -28.92 -0.25
N ARG A 193 12.76 -29.71 -0.83
CA ARG A 193 13.16 -29.59 -2.24
C ARG A 193 12.03 -30.00 -3.18
N GLY A 194 11.34 -31.10 -2.88
CA GLY A 194 10.19 -31.56 -3.68
C GLY A 194 9.04 -30.55 -3.61
N GLN A 195 8.76 -30.02 -2.42
CA GLN A 195 7.77 -28.96 -2.23
C GLN A 195 8.13 -27.69 -3.00
N TRP A 196 9.40 -27.31 -3.00
CA TRP A 196 9.86 -26.13 -3.73
C TRP A 196 9.68 -26.26 -5.24
N LEU A 197 10.12 -27.38 -5.83
CA LEU A 197 9.95 -27.64 -7.26
C LEU A 197 8.46 -27.68 -7.66
N ASP A 198 7.60 -28.30 -6.84
CA ASP A 198 6.16 -28.32 -7.10
C ASP A 198 5.53 -26.91 -7.13
N ARG A 199 5.96 -26.02 -6.22
CA ARG A 199 5.53 -24.61 -6.21
C ARG A 199 6.01 -23.87 -7.44
N LEU A 200 7.27 -24.04 -7.83
CA LEU A 200 7.85 -23.39 -9.01
C LEU A 200 7.12 -23.81 -10.29
N GLU A 201 6.77 -25.08 -10.43
CA GLU A 201 5.94 -25.56 -11.55
C GLU A 201 4.56 -24.88 -11.61
N GLY A 202 3.96 -24.59 -10.44
CA GLY A 202 2.67 -23.91 -10.34
C GLY A 202 2.71 -22.38 -10.42
N LEU A 203 3.90 -21.77 -10.42
CA LEU A 203 4.06 -20.32 -10.35
C LEU A 203 3.62 -19.64 -11.66
N GLU A 204 2.89 -18.54 -11.57
CA GLU A 204 2.54 -17.67 -12.70
C GLU A 204 2.78 -16.19 -12.32
N PRO A 205 3.34 -15.36 -13.23
CA PRO A 205 3.47 -13.92 -12.96
C PRO A 205 2.11 -13.21 -12.89
N LEU A 206 1.82 -12.58 -11.76
CA LEU A 206 0.55 -11.90 -11.49
C LEU A 206 0.23 -10.79 -12.51
N ILE A 207 1.27 -10.13 -13.04
CA ILE A 207 1.14 -9.09 -14.07
C ILE A 207 0.32 -9.54 -15.28
N HIS A 208 0.35 -10.83 -15.64
CA HIS A 208 -0.42 -11.34 -16.76
C HIS A 208 -1.92 -11.30 -16.52
N THR A 209 -2.35 -11.66 -15.31
CA THR A 209 -3.76 -11.59 -14.90
C THR A 209 -4.17 -10.13 -14.79
N TRP A 210 -3.39 -9.31 -14.09
CA TRP A 210 -3.76 -7.93 -13.82
C TRP A 210 -3.90 -7.09 -15.10
N LEU A 211 -3.00 -7.28 -16.08
CA LEU A 211 -3.10 -6.63 -17.39
C LEU A 211 -4.16 -7.27 -18.31
N ALA A 212 -4.68 -8.45 -18.01
CA ALA A 212 -5.83 -9.00 -18.73
C ALA A 212 -7.15 -8.35 -18.29
N HIS A 213 -7.19 -7.81 -17.06
CA HIS A 213 -8.36 -7.19 -16.45
C HIS A 213 -8.23 -5.65 -16.38
N GLN A 214 -8.21 -4.97 -17.52
CA GLN A 214 -7.99 -3.49 -17.60
C GLN A 214 -9.20 -2.63 -17.23
N THR A 215 -10.34 -3.25 -16.92
CA THR A 215 -11.57 -2.59 -16.44
C THR A 215 -12.03 -3.27 -15.16
N ARG A 216 -12.86 -2.58 -14.36
CA ARG A 216 -13.47 -3.10 -13.14
C ARG A 216 -14.56 -4.15 -13.43
N ASP A 217 -14.12 -5.36 -13.76
CA ASP A 217 -14.94 -6.56 -13.95
C ASP A 217 -15.00 -7.43 -12.68
N ASP A 218 -15.55 -8.64 -12.82
CA ASP A 218 -15.79 -9.57 -11.71
C ASP A 218 -14.51 -9.99 -10.98
N TYR A 219 -13.35 -9.99 -11.66
CA TYR A 219 -12.07 -10.32 -11.05
C TYR A 219 -11.74 -9.34 -9.91
N TRP A 220 -11.88 -8.03 -10.17
CA TRP A 220 -11.61 -7.00 -9.17
C TRP A 220 -12.68 -6.93 -8.08
N ARG A 221 -13.94 -7.20 -8.44
CA ARG A 221 -15.08 -7.17 -7.50
C ARG A 221 -14.96 -8.24 -6.42
N HIS A 222 -14.49 -9.45 -6.76
CA HIS A 222 -14.37 -10.59 -5.83
C HIS A 222 -13.63 -10.27 -4.53
N GLY A 223 -12.56 -9.47 -4.61
CA GLY A 223 -11.76 -9.08 -3.43
C GLY A 223 -12.00 -7.65 -2.94
N SER A 224 -12.99 -6.93 -3.47
CA SER A 224 -13.29 -5.55 -3.07
C SER A 224 -14.42 -5.54 -2.04
N VAL A 225 -14.10 -5.21 -0.80
CA VAL A 225 -15.09 -5.16 0.30
C VAL A 225 -16.09 -4.01 0.14
N CYS A 226 -15.74 -3.00 -0.67
CA CYS A 226 -16.65 -1.91 -1.01
C CYS A 226 -17.91 -2.34 -1.78
N GLU A 227 -17.97 -3.58 -2.29
CA GLU A 227 -19.17 -4.11 -2.93
C GLU A 227 -20.32 -4.36 -1.93
N ASP A 228 -20.00 -4.74 -0.68
CA ASP A 228 -20.98 -4.90 0.40
C ASP A 228 -20.32 -4.77 1.79
N TYR A 229 -20.25 -3.55 2.31
CA TYR A 229 -19.79 -3.32 3.69
C TYR A 229 -20.70 -3.97 4.74
N GLY A 230 -21.97 -4.24 4.42
CA GLY A 230 -22.94 -4.85 5.33
C GLY A 230 -22.61 -6.30 5.67
N ALA A 231 -21.84 -6.98 4.82
CA ALA A 231 -21.32 -8.33 5.07
C ALA A 231 -20.32 -8.39 6.23
N ILE A 232 -19.72 -7.26 6.62
CA ILE A 232 -18.76 -7.21 7.72
C ILE A 232 -19.49 -7.28 9.06
N GLY A 233 -19.44 -8.45 9.70
CA GLY A 233 -19.99 -8.70 11.03
C GLY A 233 -19.07 -8.28 12.19
N ALA A 234 -17.76 -8.40 12.00
CA ALA A 234 -16.76 -8.03 13.01
C ALA A 234 -16.70 -6.51 13.24
N ALA A 235 -16.22 -6.09 14.41
CA ALA A 235 -15.85 -4.69 14.62
C ALA A 235 -14.56 -4.34 13.86
N VAL A 236 -14.41 -3.11 13.38
CA VAL A 236 -13.28 -2.67 12.54
C VAL A 236 -12.57 -1.45 13.14
N LEU A 237 -11.29 -1.60 13.47
CA LEU A 237 -10.39 -0.45 13.63
C LEU A 237 -9.61 -0.27 12.32
N ALA A 238 -9.95 0.76 11.56
CA ALA A 238 -9.30 1.11 10.30
C ALA A 238 -8.17 2.11 10.54
N VAL A 239 -6.97 1.78 10.09
CA VAL A 239 -5.75 2.55 10.37
C VAL A 239 -5.01 2.83 9.07
N GLY A 240 -4.56 4.06 8.87
CA GLY A 240 -3.81 4.45 7.68
C GLY A 240 -2.87 5.61 7.95
N GLY A 241 -2.12 5.99 6.92
CA GLY A 241 -1.21 7.14 6.95
C GLY A 241 -1.46 8.07 5.77
N TRP A 242 -1.30 9.38 5.94
CA TRP A 242 -1.52 10.33 4.85
C TRP A 242 -0.53 10.22 3.69
N HIS A 243 0.63 9.60 3.93
CA HIS A 243 1.62 9.33 2.90
C HIS A 243 1.51 7.89 2.37
N ASP A 244 0.52 7.13 2.81
CA ASP A 244 0.19 5.80 2.29
C ASP A 244 -0.83 5.90 1.12
N PRO A 245 -0.73 5.05 0.08
CA PRO A 245 -1.69 5.06 -1.03
C PRO A 245 -3.12 4.64 -0.62
N TYR A 246 -3.30 3.88 0.46
CA TYR A 246 -4.59 3.30 0.87
C TYR A 246 -5.34 4.12 1.92
N ARG A 247 -4.90 5.35 2.17
CA ARG A 247 -5.49 6.27 3.15
C ARG A 247 -6.99 6.53 3.01
N ASP A 248 -7.53 6.45 1.80
CA ASP A 248 -8.95 6.72 1.55
C ASP A 248 -9.87 5.64 2.15
N THR A 249 -9.37 4.40 2.28
CA THR A 249 -10.13 3.26 2.84
C THR A 249 -10.61 3.54 4.25
N VAL A 250 -9.80 4.21 5.08
CA VAL A 250 -10.19 4.54 6.45
C VAL A 250 -11.43 5.43 6.45
N LEU A 251 -11.46 6.45 5.59
CA LEU A 251 -12.59 7.38 5.48
C LEU A 251 -13.85 6.69 4.91
N ARG A 252 -13.69 5.76 3.96
CA ARG A 252 -14.81 4.98 3.42
C ARG A 252 -15.40 4.03 4.45
N LEU A 253 -14.56 3.28 5.18
CA LEU A 253 -15.01 2.33 6.20
C LEU A 253 -15.75 3.03 7.35
N VAL A 254 -15.21 4.13 7.88
CA VAL A 254 -15.90 4.86 8.97
C VAL A 254 -17.19 5.55 8.50
N SER A 255 -17.32 5.84 7.20
CA SER A 255 -18.55 6.37 6.63
C SER A 255 -19.61 5.29 6.41
N ALA A 256 -19.20 4.07 6.05
CA ALA A 256 -20.11 3.01 5.60
C ALA A 256 -20.52 2.05 6.72
N LEU A 257 -19.64 1.80 7.69
CA LEU A 257 -19.90 0.87 8.79
C LEU A 257 -20.65 1.56 9.96
N PRO A 258 -21.45 0.81 10.74
CA PRO A 258 -22.13 1.38 11.90
C PRO A 258 -21.14 1.97 12.92
N ALA A 259 -21.39 3.19 13.38
CA ALA A 259 -20.56 3.90 14.37
C ALA A 259 -20.31 3.12 15.67
N ALA A 260 -21.19 2.18 16.02
CA ALA A 260 -21.05 1.29 17.18
C ALA A 260 -20.02 0.15 16.96
N ARG A 261 -19.46 -0.01 15.75
CA ARG A 261 -18.54 -1.10 15.40
C ARG A 261 -17.30 -0.66 14.64
N VAL A 262 -17.11 0.64 14.41
CA VAL A 262 -15.99 1.15 13.60
C VAL A 262 -15.26 2.32 14.26
N ARG A 263 -13.94 2.32 14.22
CA ARG A 263 -13.11 3.49 14.56
C ARG A 263 -12.05 3.71 13.47
N GLY A 264 -11.73 4.96 13.18
CA GLY A 264 -10.72 5.35 12.19
C GLY A 264 -9.55 6.08 12.83
N LEU A 265 -8.34 5.76 12.39
CA LEU A 265 -7.10 6.42 12.79
C LEU A 265 -6.23 6.71 11.57
N ILE A 266 -5.93 7.97 11.30
CA ILE A 266 -5.05 8.35 10.18
C ILE A 266 -3.94 9.28 10.66
N GLY A 267 -2.71 8.79 10.66
CA GLY A 267 -1.53 9.57 11.04
C GLY A 267 -0.78 10.16 9.84
N PRO A 268 0.36 10.81 10.07
CA PRO A 268 1.21 11.30 8.99
C PRO A 268 1.91 10.18 8.23
N TRP A 269 1.86 8.94 8.69
CA TRP A 269 2.76 7.84 8.32
C TRP A 269 2.76 7.47 6.84
N SER A 270 3.87 6.83 6.45
CA SER A 270 4.06 6.08 5.21
C SER A 270 3.48 4.65 5.35
N HIS A 271 3.77 3.73 4.41
CA HIS A 271 3.25 2.35 4.42
C HIS A 271 3.90 1.49 5.53
N GLN A 272 3.52 1.74 6.78
CA GLN A 272 4.08 1.09 7.96
C GLN A 272 3.06 1.03 9.11
N TYR A 273 3.36 0.21 10.12
CA TYR A 273 2.62 0.28 11.37
C TYR A 273 2.96 1.59 12.12
N PRO A 274 1.98 2.23 12.77
CA PRO A 274 2.18 3.53 13.43
C PRO A 274 3.24 3.58 14.55
N ASP A 275 3.64 2.42 15.07
CA ASP A 275 4.63 2.25 16.13
C ASP A 275 6.06 1.96 15.63
N ARG A 276 6.28 1.79 14.33
CA ARG A 276 7.63 1.47 13.80
C ARG A 276 8.61 2.64 13.92
N GLY A 277 8.12 3.87 13.91
CA GLY A 277 8.97 5.06 14.04
C GLY A 277 9.81 5.39 12.80
N LEU A 278 9.47 4.84 11.63
CA LEU A 278 10.09 5.28 10.38
C LEU A 278 9.45 6.61 9.92
N PRO A 279 10.18 7.43 9.15
CA PRO A 279 9.65 8.64 8.53
C PRO A 279 8.36 8.43 7.72
N PRO A 280 7.41 9.38 7.73
CA PRO A 280 7.29 10.51 8.65
C PRO A 280 6.57 10.16 9.96
N GLY A 281 7.12 10.63 11.07
CA GLY A 281 6.48 10.63 12.38
C GLY A 281 5.53 11.82 12.62
N PRO A 282 5.01 11.96 13.86
CA PRO A 282 5.37 11.19 15.04
C PRO A 282 4.79 9.77 15.06
N ALA A 283 5.54 8.82 15.64
CA ALA A 283 5.02 7.49 15.97
C ALA A 283 4.19 7.51 17.25
N ILE A 284 3.30 6.52 17.39
CA ILE A 284 2.38 6.42 18.53
C ILE A 284 2.47 5.04 19.21
N GLY A 285 1.94 4.94 20.42
CA GLY A 285 1.67 3.71 21.16
C GLY A 285 0.63 2.80 20.51
N PHE A 286 0.89 2.33 19.29
CA PHE A 286 -0.09 1.58 18.50
C PHE A 286 -0.44 0.21 19.10
N LEU A 287 0.53 -0.47 19.73
CA LEU A 287 0.27 -1.72 20.44
C LEU A 287 -0.69 -1.50 21.61
N GLN A 288 -0.52 -0.39 22.34
CA GLN A 288 -1.41 0.01 23.43
C GLN A 288 -2.81 0.37 22.93
N GLU A 289 -2.91 1.13 21.84
CA GLU A 289 -4.19 1.47 21.22
C GLU A 289 -4.96 0.22 20.76
N THR A 290 -4.27 -0.70 20.11
CA THR A 290 -4.89 -1.96 19.66
C THR A 290 -5.20 -2.89 20.83
N LEU A 291 -4.42 -2.90 21.91
CA LEU A 291 -4.74 -3.66 23.12
C LEU A 291 -6.09 -3.24 23.72
N ARG A 292 -6.34 -1.93 23.82
CA ARG A 292 -7.62 -1.39 24.30
C ARG A 292 -8.79 -1.81 23.42
N TRP A 293 -8.57 -1.87 22.11
CA TRP A 293 -9.54 -2.37 21.14
C TRP A 293 -9.82 -3.87 21.32
N TRP A 294 -8.77 -4.67 21.49
CA TRP A 294 -8.90 -6.11 21.72
C TRP A 294 -9.59 -6.42 23.03
N ASP A 295 -9.22 -5.74 24.12
CA ASP A 295 -9.81 -5.97 25.44
C ASP A 295 -11.32 -5.65 25.42
N HIS A 296 -11.74 -4.65 24.64
CA HIS A 296 -13.16 -4.33 24.45
C HIS A 296 -13.93 -5.43 23.72
N TRP A 297 -13.45 -5.87 22.56
CA TRP A 297 -14.22 -6.75 21.68
C TRP A 297 -14.03 -8.24 21.93
N LEU A 298 -12.92 -8.65 22.55
CA LEU A 298 -12.56 -10.07 22.74
C LEU A 298 -12.60 -10.49 24.21
N LYS A 299 -12.61 -9.53 25.16
CA LYS A 299 -12.69 -9.78 26.61
C LYS A 299 -13.84 -9.03 27.30
N ASP A 300 -14.71 -8.36 26.53
CA ASP A 300 -15.86 -7.59 27.05
C ASP A 300 -15.49 -6.56 28.13
N THR A 301 -14.28 -5.97 28.04
CA THR A 301 -13.78 -4.98 28.99
C THR A 301 -14.10 -3.56 28.52
N ASP A 302 -14.71 -2.73 29.36
CA ASP A 302 -14.90 -1.31 29.02
C ASP A 302 -13.57 -0.55 29.10
N THR A 303 -12.98 -0.27 27.93
CA THR A 303 -11.73 0.48 27.77
C THR A 303 -11.96 1.94 27.37
N GLY A 304 -13.22 2.37 27.24
CA GLY A 304 -13.60 3.69 26.74
C GLY A 304 -13.28 3.93 25.25
N VAL A 305 -12.76 2.94 24.50
CA VAL A 305 -12.38 3.11 23.08
C VAL A 305 -13.56 3.52 22.20
N MET A 306 -14.78 3.19 22.62
CA MET A 306 -16.02 3.58 21.93
C MET A 306 -16.54 4.96 22.32
N GLU A 307 -15.99 5.62 23.34
CA GLU A 307 -16.33 7.01 23.68
C GLU A 307 -15.44 8.03 22.95
N GLU A 308 -14.34 7.57 22.36
CA GLU A 308 -13.43 8.38 21.58
C GLU A 308 -14.03 8.80 20.24
N PRO A 309 -13.50 9.87 19.60
CA PRO A 309 -13.93 10.30 18.28
C PRO A 309 -13.94 9.15 17.28
N LEU A 310 -14.99 9.09 16.46
CA LEU A 310 -15.16 8.07 15.43
C LEU A 310 -14.00 8.07 14.42
N LEU A 311 -13.49 9.24 14.06
CA LEU A 311 -12.27 9.43 13.29
C LEU A 311 -11.28 10.29 14.06
N ARG A 312 -10.06 9.78 14.27
CA ARG A 312 -8.90 10.51 14.76
C ARG A 312 -7.91 10.69 13.62
N ALA A 313 -7.55 11.93 13.30
CA ALA A 313 -6.77 12.26 12.11
C ALA A 313 -5.66 13.26 12.42
N TRP A 314 -4.50 13.09 11.81
CA TRP A 314 -3.45 14.11 11.81
C TRP A 314 -3.79 15.22 10.82
N ILE A 315 -3.57 16.48 11.18
CA ILE A 315 -3.55 17.59 10.22
C ILE A 315 -2.13 18.09 10.15
N SER A 316 -1.49 17.92 9.00
CA SER A 316 -0.16 18.46 8.75
C SER A 316 -0.21 19.98 8.63
N ASP A 317 0.69 20.66 9.34
CA ASP A 317 0.98 22.07 9.06
C ASP A 317 1.87 22.18 7.81
N THR A 318 1.96 23.41 7.27
CA THR A 318 2.87 23.68 6.15
C THR A 318 4.31 23.30 6.51
N HIS A 319 5.03 22.82 5.51
CA HIS A 319 6.43 22.42 5.60
C HIS A 319 7.08 22.56 4.22
N ARG A 320 8.40 22.74 4.22
CA ARG A 320 9.17 22.83 2.97
C ARG A 320 9.20 21.47 2.27
N PRO A 321 9.23 21.43 0.93
CA PRO A 321 9.33 20.17 0.21
C PRO A 321 10.69 19.50 0.46
N ALA A 322 10.66 18.20 0.75
CA ALA A 322 11.80 17.34 1.00
C ALA A 322 11.38 15.89 0.72
N THR A 323 12.35 15.04 0.41
CA THR A 323 12.09 13.63 0.07
C THR A 323 11.93 12.72 1.29
N THR A 324 12.16 13.25 2.50
CA THR A 324 11.93 12.57 3.77
C THR A 324 11.74 13.60 4.89
N TYR A 325 10.95 13.24 5.90
CA TYR A 325 10.74 14.04 7.11
C TYR A 325 10.80 13.12 8.32
N ALA A 326 11.72 13.34 9.26
CA ALA A 326 11.74 12.54 10.49
C ALA A 326 10.40 12.62 11.24
N GLU A 327 9.88 13.84 11.40
CA GLU A 327 8.54 14.12 11.89
C GLU A 327 7.94 15.26 11.07
N LEU A 328 6.64 15.17 10.77
CA LEU A 328 5.90 16.25 10.14
C LEU A 328 5.26 17.13 11.21
N PRO A 329 5.34 18.48 11.09
CA PRO A 329 4.61 19.36 11.99
C PRO A 329 3.11 19.21 11.77
N GLY A 330 2.34 19.33 12.85
CA GLY A 330 0.89 19.18 12.79
C GLY A 330 0.29 18.83 14.13
N ARG A 331 -0.97 18.37 14.11
CA ARG A 331 -1.71 17.99 15.31
C ARG A 331 -2.79 16.95 15.04
N TRP A 332 -3.16 16.22 16.07
CA TRP A 332 -4.33 15.34 16.03
C TRP A 332 -5.64 16.13 16.18
N VAL A 333 -6.63 15.76 15.38
CA VAL A 333 -8.03 16.22 15.45
C VAL A 333 -8.96 15.02 15.52
N GLY A 334 -10.18 15.25 16.03
CA GLY A 334 -11.18 14.21 16.22
C GLY A 334 -12.54 14.62 15.66
N GLU A 335 -13.17 13.73 14.90
CA GLU A 335 -14.53 13.89 14.38
C GLU A 335 -15.44 12.83 15.02
N LYS A 336 -16.52 13.27 15.67
CA LYS A 336 -17.47 12.38 16.36
C LYS A 336 -18.35 11.58 15.39
N THR A 337 -18.47 12.05 14.16
CA THR A 337 -19.27 11.47 13.08
C THR A 337 -18.51 11.67 11.78
N TRP A 338 -18.65 10.74 10.85
CA TRP A 338 -18.08 10.86 9.51
C TRP A 338 -19.10 10.41 8.46
N PRO A 339 -19.35 11.20 7.38
CA PRO A 339 -18.82 12.53 7.10
C PRO A 339 -19.13 13.55 8.20
N SER A 340 -18.17 14.40 8.53
CA SER A 340 -18.33 15.37 9.62
C SER A 340 -19.12 16.59 9.16
N PRO A 341 -20.11 17.08 9.94
CA PRO A 341 -20.80 18.34 9.63
C PRO A 341 -19.87 19.56 9.70
N SER A 342 -18.68 19.41 10.30
CA SER A 342 -17.66 20.46 10.35
C SER A 342 -16.74 20.47 9.13
N VAL A 343 -16.86 19.50 8.23
CA VAL A 343 -16.14 19.48 6.95
C VAL A 343 -17.13 19.91 5.86
N VAL A 344 -16.91 21.10 5.31
CA VAL A 344 -17.79 21.70 4.30
C VAL A 344 -17.08 21.82 2.96
N PRO A 345 -17.73 21.48 1.83
CA PRO A 345 -17.15 21.69 0.52
C PRO A 345 -17.08 23.19 0.23
N VAL A 346 -15.90 23.66 -0.22
CA VAL A 346 -15.68 25.03 -0.67
C VAL A 346 -15.16 24.99 -2.10
N SER A 347 -15.92 25.63 -3.00
CA SER A 347 -15.62 25.65 -4.43
C SER A 347 -14.74 26.85 -4.83
N TYR A 348 -13.73 26.56 -5.64
CA TYR A 348 -12.78 27.50 -6.23
C TYR A 348 -12.92 27.42 -7.76
N GLY A 349 -13.54 28.42 -8.37
CA GLY A 349 -13.67 28.48 -9.83
C GLY A 349 -12.35 28.82 -10.50
N LEU A 350 -11.95 28.05 -11.51
CA LEU A 350 -10.78 28.38 -12.31
C LEU A 350 -11.08 29.62 -13.18
N GLN A 351 -10.03 30.36 -13.54
CA GLN A 351 -10.15 31.62 -14.30
C GLN A 351 -9.11 31.65 -15.41
N GLY A 352 -9.43 32.35 -16.50
CA GLY A 352 -8.53 32.55 -17.64
C GLY A 352 -9.15 32.17 -18.98
N ALA A 353 -8.41 32.45 -20.05
CA ALA A 353 -8.75 31.98 -21.40
C ALA A 353 -8.50 30.46 -21.52
N PRO A 354 -9.09 29.78 -22.52
CA PRO A 354 -8.80 28.37 -22.78
C PRO A 354 -7.30 28.09 -22.89
N VAL A 355 -6.84 27.01 -22.24
CA VAL A 355 -5.42 26.66 -22.15
C VAL A 355 -5.18 25.28 -22.75
N THR A 356 -4.13 25.11 -23.55
CA THR A 356 -3.68 23.78 -23.99
C THR A 356 -2.80 23.15 -22.93
N VAL A 357 -3.14 21.94 -22.50
CA VAL A 357 -2.37 21.11 -21.57
C VAL A 357 -1.78 19.94 -22.34
N ALA A 358 -0.50 20.05 -22.66
CA ALA A 358 0.28 19.03 -23.37
C ALA A 358 1.63 18.85 -22.66
N SER A 359 1.60 18.08 -21.59
CA SER A 359 2.79 17.78 -20.78
C SER A 359 3.75 16.84 -21.51
N PRO A 360 5.08 17.04 -21.41
CA PRO A 360 6.04 16.08 -21.95
C PRO A 360 5.94 14.73 -21.24
N GLN A 361 6.37 13.66 -21.91
CA GLN A 361 6.15 12.29 -21.40
C GLN A 361 6.83 11.99 -20.06
N HIS A 362 7.91 12.72 -19.72
CA HIS A 362 8.66 12.56 -18.46
C HIS A 362 8.11 13.41 -17.29
N THR A 363 6.96 14.06 -17.45
CA THR A 363 6.23 14.68 -16.32
C THR A 363 5.83 13.60 -15.33
N GLY A 364 6.03 13.82 -14.04
CA GLY A 364 5.79 12.84 -12.97
C GLY A 364 7.04 12.17 -12.41
N LEU A 365 8.24 12.50 -12.90
CA LEU A 365 9.49 11.99 -12.33
C LEU A 365 9.70 12.42 -10.87
N ASP A 366 9.11 13.53 -10.44
CA ASP A 366 9.15 14.00 -9.03
C ASP A 366 7.86 13.68 -8.27
N ALA A 367 7.14 12.64 -8.69
CA ALA A 367 5.93 12.16 -8.01
C ALA A 367 6.21 11.46 -6.67
N GLY A 368 7.47 11.18 -6.31
CA GLY A 368 7.81 10.30 -5.19
C GLY A 368 7.53 8.81 -5.51
N ARG A 369 7.66 7.95 -4.52
CA ARG A 369 7.23 6.54 -4.60
C ARG A 369 5.73 6.42 -4.38
N PHE A 370 5.12 5.38 -4.97
CA PHE A 370 3.72 5.08 -4.67
C PHE A 370 3.61 4.34 -3.32
N PHE A 371 4.53 3.41 -3.00
CA PHE A 371 4.79 3.00 -1.61
C PHE A 371 6.03 3.65 -0.99
N PRO A 372 5.87 4.68 -0.17
CA PRO A 372 6.91 5.09 0.76
C PRO A 372 6.97 4.11 1.95
N PHE A 373 8.18 3.73 2.35
CA PHE A 373 8.50 2.92 3.52
C PHE A 373 9.29 3.69 4.58
N GLY A 374 9.52 4.99 4.37
CA GLY A 374 10.28 5.85 5.25
C GLY A 374 11.77 5.95 4.90
N ASN A 375 12.13 5.67 3.65
CA ASN A 375 13.47 5.83 3.13
C ASN A 375 13.77 7.31 2.79
N ASP A 376 15.03 7.61 2.46
CA ASP A 376 15.52 8.98 2.25
C ASP A 376 14.95 9.65 0.99
N ALA A 377 14.57 8.86 -0.02
CA ALA A 377 14.11 9.33 -1.33
C ALA A 377 12.64 8.96 -1.66
N ASP A 378 11.82 8.70 -0.64
CA ASP A 378 10.47 8.18 -0.80
C ASP A 378 9.43 9.26 -1.17
N LEU A 379 9.49 10.42 -0.51
CA LEU A 379 8.49 11.47 -0.66
C LEU A 379 8.81 12.40 -1.85
N PRO A 380 7.80 13.09 -2.40
CA PRO A 380 7.98 14.02 -3.51
C PRO A 380 8.91 15.18 -3.13
N PRO A 381 9.93 15.52 -3.96
CA PRO A 381 10.70 16.74 -3.77
C PRO A 381 9.87 17.98 -4.19
N ASP A 382 10.54 19.13 -4.28
CA ASP A 382 9.91 20.38 -4.69
C ASP A 382 9.26 20.26 -6.08
N GLN A 383 7.98 20.63 -6.16
CA GLN A 383 7.15 20.44 -7.34
C GLN A 383 7.33 21.52 -8.40
N ARG A 384 8.22 22.51 -8.23
CA ARG A 384 8.45 23.58 -9.22
C ARG A 384 8.77 23.06 -10.62
N GLU A 385 9.58 22.00 -10.74
CA GLU A 385 9.91 21.42 -12.05
C GLU A 385 8.70 20.76 -12.71
N GLU A 386 7.84 20.11 -11.94
CA GLU A 386 6.60 19.50 -12.44
C GLU A 386 5.55 20.57 -12.76
N ASP A 387 5.49 21.65 -11.99
CA ASP A 387 4.63 22.80 -12.24
C ASP A 387 4.99 23.50 -13.56
N ALA A 388 6.28 23.58 -13.90
CA ALA A 388 6.72 24.11 -15.19
C ALA A 388 6.27 23.27 -16.40
N LYS A 389 5.87 22.02 -16.18
CA LYS A 389 5.37 21.08 -17.20
C LYS A 389 3.83 20.96 -17.19
N SER A 390 3.15 21.81 -16.42
CA SER A 390 1.72 21.73 -16.10
C SER A 390 1.00 23.06 -16.34
N ALA A 391 -0.32 23.01 -16.47
CA ALA A 391 -1.15 24.21 -16.35
C ALA A 391 -1.50 24.46 -14.88
N CYS A 392 -1.10 25.63 -14.35
CA CYS A 392 -1.22 25.94 -12.93
C CYS A 392 -2.27 27.03 -12.68
N PHE A 393 -3.17 26.78 -11.73
CA PHE A 393 -4.18 27.71 -11.25
C PHE A 393 -3.97 27.95 -9.77
N GLU A 394 -3.98 29.21 -9.35
CA GLU A 394 -3.65 29.59 -7.98
C GLU A 394 -4.80 30.32 -7.29
N PHE A 395 -4.99 30.00 -6.02
CA PHE A 395 -5.99 30.61 -5.16
C PHE A 395 -5.31 31.19 -3.93
N PRO A 396 -5.62 32.45 -3.54
CA PRO A 396 -5.07 33.04 -2.34
C PRO A 396 -5.64 32.34 -1.10
N VAL A 397 -4.78 32.08 -0.12
CA VAL A 397 -5.24 31.73 1.23
C VAL A 397 -5.73 33.02 1.91
N PRO A 398 -6.92 33.04 2.53
CA PRO A 398 -7.43 34.19 3.27
C PRO A 398 -6.55 34.54 4.49
N ALA A 399 -6.92 35.59 5.23
CA ALA A 399 -6.22 36.00 6.44
C ALA A 399 -6.28 34.92 7.56
N GLU A 400 -7.28 34.04 7.49
CA GLU A 400 -7.38 32.85 8.33
C GLU A 400 -6.85 31.62 7.56
N PRO A 401 -6.13 30.70 8.23
CA PRO A 401 -5.65 29.47 7.61
C PRO A 401 -6.80 28.61 7.07
N VAL A 402 -6.58 27.96 5.92
CA VAL A 402 -7.52 26.97 5.36
C VAL A 402 -7.05 25.59 5.75
N GLU A 403 -7.85 24.89 6.54
CA GLU A 403 -7.61 23.49 6.91
C GLU A 403 -8.53 22.59 6.08
N ILE A 404 -7.98 21.54 5.47
CA ILE A 404 -8.74 20.53 4.74
C ILE A 404 -8.62 19.17 5.42
N LEU A 405 -9.72 18.42 5.45
CA LEU A 405 -9.76 17.04 5.91
C LEU A 405 -10.74 16.25 5.04
N GLY A 406 -10.24 15.34 4.23
CA GLY A 406 -11.05 14.53 3.31
C GLY A 406 -10.50 14.56 1.89
N ARG A 407 -11.34 14.26 0.91
CA ARG A 407 -10.97 14.16 -0.51
C ARG A 407 -11.30 15.46 -1.24
N PRO A 408 -10.30 16.20 -1.76
CA PRO A 408 -10.56 17.25 -2.75
C PRO A 408 -11.12 16.64 -4.03
N SER A 409 -11.89 17.42 -4.80
CA SER A 409 -12.38 16.99 -6.11
C SER A 409 -12.19 18.09 -7.15
N VAL A 410 -12.12 17.70 -8.42
CA VAL A 410 -12.07 18.65 -9.55
C VAL A 410 -13.16 18.31 -10.55
N THR A 411 -13.76 19.36 -11.10
CA THR A 411 -14.62 19.26 -12.29
C THR A 411 -13.97 20.08 -13.40
N LEU A 412 -13.66 19.43 -14.52
CA LEU A 412 -12.90 20.03 -15.62
C LEU A 412 -13.69 19.94 -16.91
N ARG A 413 -13.81 21.08 -17.61
CA ARG A 413 -14.38 21.14 -18.96
C ARG A 413 -13.27 21.07 -19.98
N LEU A 414 -13.22 19.97 -20.73
CA LEU A 414 -12.10 19.60 -21.60
C LEU A 414 -12.54 19.40 -23.04
N ARG A 415 -11.62 19.62 -23.99
CA ARG A 415 -11.75 19.22 -25.40
C ARG A 415 -10.49 18.48 -25.85
N MET A 416 -10.66 17.36 -26.52
CA MET A 416 -9.57 16.59 -27.14
C MET A 416 -9.79 16.41 -28.63
N ASP A 417 -8.69 16.43 -29.38
CA ASP A 417 -8.66 16.12 -30.81
C ASP A 417 -8.20 14.68 -31.09
N VAL A 418 -8.01 13.89 -30.03
CA VAL A 418 -7.61 12.47 -30.06
C VAL A 418 -8.59 11.63 -29.23
N PRO A 419 -8.71 10.32 -29.48
CA PRO A 419 -9.68 9.46 -28.78
C PRO A 419 -9.27 9.08 -27.35
N TYR A 420 -8.00 9.23 -26.98
CA TYR A 420 -7.48 8.76 -25.69
C TYR A 420 -6.55 9.79 -25.05
N GLY A 421 -6.60 9.86 -23.74
CA GLY A 421 -5.84 10.81 -22.94
C GLY A 421 -6.12 10.62 -21.47
N GLN A 422 -5.35 11.33 -20.65
CA GLN A 422 -5.44 11.27 -19.20
C GLN A 422 -5.31 12.67 -18.61
N VAL A 423 -5.82 12.81 -17.40
CA VAL A 423 -5.68 14.02 -16.59
C VAL A 423 -5.06 13.62 -15.27
N VAL A 424 -4.05 14.37 -14.86
CA VAL A 424 -3.53 14.33 -13.49
C VAL A 424 -3.70 15.70 -12.86
N ALA A 425 -4.29 15.71 -11.67
CA ALA A 425 -4.47 16.90 -10.86
C ALA A 425 -3.59 16.79 -9.61
N ARG A 426 -2.73 17.78 -9.40
CA ARG A 426 -1.92 17.93 -8.18
C ARG A 426 -2.38 19.16 -7.42
N LEU A 427 -2.60 19.00 -6.12
CA LEU A 427 -2.84 20.10 -5.20
C LEU A 427 -1.53 20.39 -4.46
N CYS A 428 -1.01 21.60 -4.59
CA CYS A 428 0.24 22.02 -3.98
C CYS A 428 0.04 23.21 -3.03
N ASP A 429 0.80 23.22 -1.95
CA ASP A 429 0.97 24.35 -1.03
C ASP A 429 2.20 25.16 -1.48
N VAL A 430 1.96 26.37 -2.00
CA VAL A 430 3.02 27.24 -2.54
C VAL A 430 3.39 28.32 -1.52
N ALA A 431 4.63 28.24 -1.04
CA ALA A 431 5.17 29.19 -0.07
C ALA A 431 5.46 30.56 -0.70
N PRO A 432 5.61 31.65 0.10
CA PRO A 432 5.90 32.99 -0.41
C PRO A 432 7.19 33.11 -1.21
N ASP A 433 8.16 32.20 -1.01
CA ASP A 433 9.41 32.13 -1.77
C ASP A 433 9.29 31.29 -3.06
N GLY A 434 8.12 30.73 -3.32
CA GLY A 434 7.80 29.93 -4.50
C GLY A 434 8.06 28.43 -4.36
N ALA A 435 8.54 27.94 -3.22
CA ALA A 435 8.64 26.49 -3.00
C ALA A 435 7.25 25.84 -3.10
N SER A 436 7.16 24.72 -3.81
CA SER A 436 5.88 24.03 -4.10
C SER A 436 5.88 22.65 -3.45
N THR A 437 5.12 22.50 -2.36
CA THR A 437 4.97 21.23 -1.64
C THR A 437 3.75 20.47 -2.15
N LEU A 438 3.91 19.21 -2.55
CA LEU A 438 2.79 18.38 -2.97
C LEU A 438 1.93 17.99 -1.75
N VAL A 439 0.66 18.39 -1.75
CA VAL A 439 -0.30 18.08 -0.67
C VAL A 439 -1.06 16.79 -0.98
N THR A 440 -1.65 16.71 -2.17
CA THR A 440 -2.33 15.50 -2.64
C THR A 440 -2.45 15.51 -4.16
N ARG A 441 -2.92 14.40 -4.75
CA ARG A 441 -3.11 14.25 -6.18
C ARG A 441 -4.24 13.27 -6.51
N GLY A 442 -4.67 13.29 -7.75
CA GLY A 442 -5.62 12.34 -8.33
C GLY A 442 -5.42 12.26 -9.84
N ALA A 443 -5.94 11.21 -10.45
CA ALA A 443 -5.86 11.01 -11.89
C ALA A 443 -7.16 10.44 -12.44
N LEU A 444 -7.38 10.65 -13.73
CA LEU A 444 -8.46 10.06 -14.49
C LEU A 444 -7.98 9.70 -15.89
N ASN A 445 -8.15 8.43 -16.27
CA ASN A 445 -8.15 8.01 -17.65
C ASN A 445 -9.44 8.50 -18.30
N LEU A 446 -9.35 9.35 -19.32
CA LEU A 446 -10.54 9.94 -19.95
C LEU A 446 -11.39 8.90 -20.69
N SER A 447 -10.85 7.72 -20.99
CA SER A 447 -11.66 6.61 -21.48
C SER A 447 -12.57 5.99 -20.40
N ALA A 448 -12.20 6.12 -19.12
CA ALA A 448 -12.97 5.66 -17.96
C ALA A 448 -13.88 6.75 -17.35
N ARG A 449 -14.08 7.88 -18.07
CA ARG A 449 -14.91 9.02 -17.60
C ARG A 449 -16.38 8.67 -17.34
N GLN A 450 -16.86 7.57 -17.93
CA GLN A 450 -18.23 7.08 -17.78
C GLN A 450 -18.35 5.91 -16.79
N GLY A 451 -17.29 5.63 -16.02
CA GLY A 451 -17.21 4.49 -15.11
C GLY A 451 -15.95 3.67 -15.33
N ARG A 452 -15.54 2.91 -14.30
CA ARG A 452 -14.34 2.05 -14.35
C ARG A 452 -14.62 0.67 -14.94
N ASP A 453 -15.89 0.31 -15.09
CA ASP A 453 -16.36 -0.97 -15.66
C ASP A 453 -16.29 -1.01 -17.21
N ARG A 454 -15.96 0.12 -17.84
CA ARG A 454 -15.93 0.27 -19.30
C ARG A 454 -14.89 1.31 -19.72
N ALA A 455 -14.45 1.22 -20.97
CA ALA A 455 -13.64 2.24 -21.62
C ALA A 455 -14.33 2.71 -22.91
N ALA A 456 -14.50 4.03 -23.05
CA ALA A 456 -15.09 4.64 -24.24
C ALA A 456 -14.13 5.70 -24.82
N PRO A 457 -13.87 5.72 -26.14
CA PRO A 457 -13.05 6.77 -26.73
C PRO A 457 -13.69 8.14 -26.52
N TRP A 458 -12.85 9.18 -26.51
CA TRP A 458 -13.29 10.57 -26.52
C TRP A 458 -13.90 10.92 -27.89
N PRO A 459 -15.04 11.62 -27.95
CA PRO A 459 -15.56 12.16 -29.20
C PRO A 459 -14.71 13.34 -29.65
N THR A 460 -13.80 13.08 -30.60
CA THR A 460 -12.85 14.06 -31.17
C THR A 460 -13.51 15.41 -31.48
N GLY A 461 -12.93 16.49 -30.97
CA GLY A 461 -13.37 17.87 -31.16
C GLY A 461 -14.51 18.33 -30.23
N ALA A 462 -15.10 17.42 -29.44
CA ALA A 462 -16.18 17.77 -28.51
C ALA A 462 -15.65 18.27 -27.16
N TRP A 463 -16.42 19.17 -26.55
CA TRP A 463 -16.27 19.56 -25.15
C TRP A 463 -17.07 18.61 -24.26
N GLU A 464 -16.45 18.04 -23.24
CA GLU A 464 -17.14 17.32 -22.17
C GLU A 464 -16.63 17.77 -20.80
N ASP A 465 -17.47 17.60 -19.79
CA ASP A 465 -17.12 17.86 -18.39
C ASP A 465 -16.77 16.51 -17.74
N VAL A 466 -15.68 16.47 -16.98
CA VAL A 466 -15.25 15.30 -16.21
C VAL A 466 -15.04 15.66 -14.74
N THR A 467 -15.46 14.78 -13.84
CA THR A 467 -15.29 14.96 -12.39
C THR A 467 -14.59 13.76 -11.79
N PHE A 468 -13.60 14.00 -10.94
CA PHE A 468 -12.92 12.97 -10.17
C PHE A 468 -12.33 13.53 -8.88
N ASP A 469 -12.14 12.62 -7.92
CA ASP A 469 -11.56 12.93 -6.62
C ASP A 469 -10.03 12.81 -6.65
N LEU A 470 -9.38 13.62 -5.83
CA LEU A 470 -7.99 13.44 -5.42
C LEU A 470 -7.97 12.59 -4.14
N ASN A 471 -6.80 12.02 -3.84
CA ASN A 471 -6.60 11.24 -2.62
C ASN A 471 -6.85 12.11 -1.38
N ALA A 472 -7.37 11.49 -0.32
CA ALA A 472 -7.67 12.17 0.91
C ALA A 472 -6.41 12.72 1.59
N ILE A 473 -6.57 13.82 2.31
CA ILE A 473 -5.48 14.43 3.07
C ILE A 473 -6.01 15.26 4.24
N GLY A 474 -5.22 15.33 5.31
CA GLY A 474 -5.33 16.32 6.37
C GLY A 474 -4.19 17.34 6.26
N HIS A 475 -4.48 18.57 5.82
CA HIS A 475 -3.46 19.61 5.61
C HIS A 475 -3.97 21.01 5.95
N ARG A 476 -3.08 21.89 6.42
CA ARG A 476 -3.38 23.27 6.75
C ARG A 476 -2.52 24.25 5.94
N PHE A 477 -3.18 25.04 5.10
CA PHE A 477 -2.59 26.14 4.33
C PHE A 477 -2.58 27.43 5.14
N PRO A 478 -1.41 28.04 5.41
CA PRO A 478 -1.33 29.27 6.21
C PRO A 478 -1.52 30.54 5.35
N PRO A 479 -1.89 31.68 5.96
CA PRO A 479 -1.96 32.96 5.27
C PRO A 479 -0.62 33.33 4.59
N GLY A 480 -0.71 33.94 3.41
CA GLY A 480 0.45 34.33 2.60
C GLY A 480 0.94 33.23 1.64
N HIS A 481 0.54 31.98 1.84
CA HIS A 481 0.71 30.91 0.87
C HIS A 481 -0.36 30.98 -0.23
N ARG A 482 -0.19 30.15 -1.27
CA ARG A 482 -1.20 29.92 -2.30
C ARG A 482 -1.54 28.45 -2.39
N ILE A 483 -2.82 28.16 -2.59
CA ILE A 483 -3.30 26.84 -2.98
C ILE A 483 -3.16 26.77 -4.50
N ARG A 484 -2.35 25.82 -5.00
CA ARG A 484 -2.16 25.63 -6.45
C ARG A 484 -2.78 24.32 -6.91
N LEU A 485 -3.59 24.38 -7.96
CA LEU A 485 -4.00 23.24 -8.76
C LEU A 485 -3.10 23.17 -10.00
N SER A 486 -2.29 22.13 -10.11
CA SER A 486 -1.46 21.85 -11.30
C SER A 486 -2.08 20.70 -12.09
N LEU A 487 -2.34 20.93 -13.38
CA LEU A 487 -2.95 19.96 -14.29
C LEU A 487 -1.97 19.49 -15.36
N SER A 488 -1.86 18.18 -15.56
CA SER A 488 -0.94 17.54 -16.50
C SER A 488 -1.67 16.53 -17.39
N SER A 489 -1.17 16.34 -18.62
CA SER A 489 -1.68 15.32 -19.57
C SER A 489 -0.85 14.03 -19.61
N ALA A 490 0.29 14.01 -18.91
CA ALA A 490 1.19 12.87 -18.75
C ALA A 490 1.71 12.83 -17.31
N TYR A 491 1.98 11.63 -16.78
CA TYR A 491 2.46 11.45 -15.40
C TYR A 491 3.28 10.17 -15.21
N TRP A 492 4.32 10.00 -16.03
CA TRP A 492 5.26 8.89 -15.96
C TRP A 492 6.32 9.11 -14.85
N PRO A 493 6.71 8.07 -14.08
CA PRO A 493 6.37 6.67 -14.26
C PRO A 493 5.15 6.20 -13.48
N TRP A 494 4.34 7.09 -12.91
CA TRP A 494 3.15 6.67 -12.15
C TRP A 494 2.08 6.05 -13.05
N ILE A 495 1.81 6.66 -14.21
CA ILE A 495 0.74 6.23 -15.11
C ILE A 495 1.31 5.91 -16.49
N TRP A 496 0.92 4.75 -17.03
CA TRP A 496 1.28 4.35 -18.39
C TRP A 496 0.67 5.31 -19.44
N PRO A 497 1.47 5.88 -20.34
CA PRO A 497 0.96 6.74 -21.42
C PRO A 497 0.34 5.92 -22.55
N ARG A 498 -0.45 6.57 -23.42
CA ARG A 498 -1.13 5.93 -24.56
C ARG A 498 -0.77 6.61 -25.88
N ALA A 499 -0.76 5.84 -26.97
CA ALA A 499 -0.59 6.41 -28.31
C ALA A 499 -1.61 7.53 -28.56
N GLY A 500 -1.12 8.67 -29.07
CA GLY A 500 -1.92 9.87 -29.33
C GLY A 500 -2.13 10.76 -28.10
N SER A 501 -1.84 10.31 -26.87
CA SER A 501 -2.03 11.12 -25.66
C SER A 501 -1.04 12.28 -25.55
N GLU A 502 0.06 12.25 -26.31
CA GLU A 502 1.01 13.35 -26.44
C GLU A 502 0.39 14.63 -27.03
N ALA A 503 -0.75 14.52 -27.72
CA ALA A 503 -1.51 15.67 -28.20
C ALA A 503 -2.13 16.51 -27.06
N GLY A 504 -2.31 15.90 -25.87
CA GLY A 504 -2.90 16.57 -24.72
C GLY A 504 -4.38 16.93 -24.92
N TRP A 505 -4.80 18.02 -24.27
CA TRP A 505 -6.18 18.51 -24.31
C TRP A 505 -6.27 20.01 -24.08
N THR A 506 -7.39 20.62 -24.50
CA THR A 506 -7.70 22.02 -24.19
C THR A 506 -8.62 22.08 -22.98
N LEU A 507 -8.27 22.89 -21.98
CA LEU A 507 -9.08 23.22 -20.82
C LEU A 507 -9.91 24.48 -21.07
N ASP A 508 -11.15 24.52 -20.59
CA ASP A 508 -11.91 25.74 -20.37
C ASP A 508 -11.92 26.07 -18.87
N PRO A 509 -11.06 27.01 -18.40
CA PRO A 509 -11.01 27.39 -16.99
C PRO A 509 -12.35 27.91 -16.46
N ALA A 510 -13.11 28.66 -17.27
CA ALA A 510 -14.37 29.27 -16.81
C ALA A 510 -15.47 28.24 -16.52
N GLY A 511 -15.41 27.08 -17.17
CA GLY A 511 -16.30 25.94 -16.92
C GLY A 511 -15.76 24.92 -15.91
N SER A 512 -14.64 25.22 -15.24
CA SER A 512 -13.93 24.26 -14.39
C SER A 512 -13.82 24.73 -12.94
N THR A 513 -13.83 23.78 -11.99
CA THR A 513 -13.80 24.05 -10.55
C THR A 513 -12.91 23.08 -9.79
N LEU A 514 -12.29 23.57 -8.73
CA LEU A 514 -11.69 22.80 -7.64
C LEU A 514 -12.61 22.87 -6.43
N GLU A 515 -12.84 21.76 -5.75
CA GLU A 515 -13.57 21.71 -4.49
C GLU A 515 -12.69 21.16 -3.38
N LEU A 516 -12.63 21.88 -2.25
CA LEU A 516 -11.86 21.50 -1.08
C LEU A 516 -12.78 21.13 0.10
N PRO A 517 -12.50 20.03 0.83
CA PRO A 517 -13.23 19.65 2.03
C PRO A 517 -12.71 20.44 3.25
N VAL A 518 -13.14 21.69 3.37
CA VAL A 518 -12.64 22.62 4.39
C VAL A 518 -13.20 22.27 5.76
N ARG A 519 -12.30 22.03 6.72
CA ARG A 519 -12.63 21.75 8.11
C ARG A 519 -12.76 23.05 8.90
N THR A 520 -13.94 23.28 9.45
CA THR A 520 -14.34 24.49 10.20
C THR A 520 -14.43 24.27 11.71
N ALA A 521 -14.24 23.02 12.17
CA ALA A 521 -14.33 22.71 13.59
C ALA A 521 -13.20 23.39 14.38
N PRO A 522 -13.54 24.00 15.54
CA PRO A 522 -12.52 24.52 16.44
C PRO A 522 -11.59 23.38 16.90
N PRO A 523 -10.34 23.70 17.31
CA PRO A 523 -9.47 22.73 17.93
C PRO A 523 -10.17 22.05 19.12
N SER A 524 -9.98 20.74 19.28
CA SER A 524 -10.51 20.03 20.45
C SER A 524 -9.90 20.63 21.73
N PRO A 525 -10.70 21.01 22.74
CA PRO A 525 -10.19 21.65 23.95
C PRO A 525 -9.28 20.75 24.81
N GLU A 526 -9.39 19.42 24.71
CA GLU A 526 -8.60 18.48 25.53
C GLU A 526 -7.40 17.87 24.79
N GLY A 527 -7.28 18.05 23.48
CA GLY A 527 -6.21 17.46 22.65
C GLY A 527 -6.27 15.93 22.58
N ILE A 528 -5.99 15.35 21.40
CA ILE A 528 -5.79 13.89 21.28
C ILE A 528 -4.29 13.63 21.44
N THR A 529 -3.95 12.76 22.37
CA THR A 529 -2.57 12.35 22.66
C THR A 529 -2.46 10.85 22.66
N PHE A 530 -1.27 10.35 22.39
CA PHE A 530 -0.95 8.92 22.40
C PHE A 530 0.25 8.69 23.28
N GLU A 531 0.32 7.49 23.87
CA GLU A 531 1.52 7.03 24.56
C GLU A 531 2.69 6.87 23.59
N ALA A 532 3.90 6.75 24.12
CA ALA A 532 5.07 6.42 23.32
C ALA A 532 4.99 4.97 22.79
N PRO A 533 5.53 4.66 21.59
CA PRO A 533 5.54 3.31 21.05
C PRO A 533 6.32 2.33 21.93
N GLU A 534 5.72 1.17 22.18
CA GLU A 534 6.30 0.05 22.93
C GLU A 534 6.40 -1.21 22.06
N HIS A 535 7.48 -1.99 22.24
CA HIS A 535 7.68 -3.32 21.63
C HIS A 535 8.25 -4.31 22.64
N ALA A 536 8.10 -5.60 22.35
CA ALA A 536 8.92 -6.64 23.00
C ALA A 536 10.38 -6.58 22.50
N GLU A 537 11.24 -7.37 23.15
CA GLU A 537 12.65 -7.47 22.78
C GLU A 537 12.83 -7.87 21.30
N PRO A 538 13.79 -7.26 20.58
CA PRO A 538 14.06 -7.59 19.20
C PRO A 538 14.63 -9.00 19.06
N LEU A 539 14.37 -9.66 17.92
CA LEU A 539 14.88 -11.01 17.61
C LEU A 539 16.42 -11.09 17.65
N GLY A 540 17.13 -9.99 17.42
CA GLY A 540 18.60 -9.96 17.38
C GLY A 540 19.19 -10.26 16.01
N VAL A 541 18.45 -9.97 14.92
CA VAL A 541 18.98 -10.01 13.55
C VAL A 541 20.07 -8.96 13.40
N SER A 542 21.19 -9.34 12.79
CA SER A 542 22.28 -8.43 12.43
C SER A 542 22.24 -8.08 10.95
N TYR A 543 22.66 -6.86 10.63
CA TYR A 543 22.69 -6.30 9.28
C TYR A 543 24.16 -6.00 8.94
N PRO A 544 24.91 -6.97 8.41
CA PRO A 544 26.33 -6.79 8.14
C PRO A 544 26.53 -5.68 7.11
N ALA A 545 27.53 -4.82 7.36
CA ALA A 545 27.93 -3.81 6.39
C ALA A 545 28.51 -4.50 5.14
N THR A 546 28.04 -4.10 3.97
CA THR A 546 28.66 -4.45 2.70
C THR A 546 29.87 -3.56 2.44
N LEU A 547 30.90 -4.08 1.78
CA LEU A 547 32.05 -3.27 1.35
C LEU A 547 31.71 -2.36 0.17
N ASP A 548 30.66 -2.69 -0.57
CA ASP A 548 30.17 -1.90 -1.69
C ASP A 548 29.38 -0.69 -1.20
N GLU A 549 29.59 0.45 -1.87
CA GLU A 549 28.81 1.66 -1.64
C GLU A 549 27.35 1.40 -2.00
N PRO A 550 26.40 1.70 -1.12
CA PRO A 550 24.99 1.44 -1.39
C PRO A 550 24.54 2.28 -2.59
N ARG A 551 23.76 1.67 -3.48
CA ARG A 551 23.18 2.37 -4.63
C ARG A 551 22.28 3.51 -4.15
N PRO A 552 22.18 4.61 -4.92
CA PRO A 552 21.16 5.63 -4.67
C PRO A 552 19.77 4.99 -4.66
N GLU A 553 18.94 5.36 -3.68
CA GLU A 553 17.56 4.87 -3.57
C GLU A 553 16.68 5.27 -4.75
N ARG A 554 17.01 6.41 -5.35
CA ARG A 554 16.34 6.99 -6.50
C ARG A 554 17.37 7.76 -7.33
N LEU A 555 17.57 7.37 -8.58
CA LEU A 555 18.48 8.03 -9.51
C LEU A 555 17.76 8.38 -10.80
N VAL A 556 17.80 9.66 -11.19
CA VAL A 556 17.27 10.13 -12.48
C VAL A 556 18.42 10.36 -13.44
N VAL A 557 18.34 9.74 -14.62
CA VAL A 557 19.30 9.88 -15.71
C VAL A 557 18.61 10.44 -16.94
N ARG A 558 19.18 11.49 -17.53
CA ARG A 558 18.71 12.08 -18.79
C ARG A 558 19.79 11.96 -19.87
N ASP A 559 19.50 11.18 -20.91
CA ASP A 559 20.29 11.20 -22.13
C ASP A 559 19.79 12.35 -23.02
N VAL A 560 20.52 13.46 -23.02
CA VAL A 560 20.14 14.69 -23.75
C VAL A 560 20.11 14.47 -25.26
N ALA A 561 21.03 13.67 -25.80
CA ALA A 561 21.14 13.44 -27.23
C ALA A 561 20.00 12.55 -27.75
N ARG A 562 19.59 11.56 -26.96
CA ARG A 562 18.48 10.64 -27.30
C ARG A 562 17.11 11.15 -26.86
N GLY A 563 17.06 12.10 -25.93
CA GLY A 563 15.81 12.56 -25.33
C GLY A 563 15.18 11.51 -24.40
N THR A 564 15.99 10.59 -23.86
CA THR A 564 15.54 9.50 -22.99
C THR A 564 15.70 9.90 -21.53
N TRP A 565 14.69 9.58 -20.73
CA TRP A 565 14.66 9.73 -19.29
C TRP A 565 14.56 8.36 -18.65
N ARG A 566 15.40 8.11 -17.66
CA ARG A 566 15.43 6.86 -16.91
C ARG A 566 15.39 7.15 -15.42
N LEU A 567 14.45 6.54 -14.72
CA LEU A 567 14.40 6.48 -13.27
C LEU A 567 14.88 5.11 -12.82
N GLU A 568 15.84 5.06 -11.92
CA GLU A 568 16.28 3.83 -11.26
C GLU A 568 15.92 3.91 -9.78
N VAL A 569 15.36 2.83 -9.24
CA VAL A 569 14.88 2.76 -7.86
C VAL A 569 15.43 1.49 -7.22
N ASP A 570 16.00 1.65 -6.02
CA ASP A 570 16.37 0.52 -5.16
C ASP A 570 15.29 0.37 -4.08
N PRO A 571 14.47 -0.70 -4.10
CA PRO A 571 13.34 -0.84 -3.18
C PRO A 571 13.73 -0.83 -1.70
N ARG A 572 14.97 -1.24 -1.36
CA ARG A 572 15.52 -1.32 0.01
C ARG A 572 14.63 -2.06 1.03
N TYR A 573 14.00 -3.17 0.64
CA TYR A 573 13.13 -3.92 1.56
C TYR A 573 13.82 -4.56 2.77
N GLY A 574 15.12 -4.81 2.73
CA GLY A 574 15.81 -5.34 3.91
C GLY A 574 17.27 -5.73 3.75
N GLY A 575 17.78 -5.83 2.51
CA GLY A 575 19.19 -6.11 2.25
C GLY A 575 19.69 -7.40 2.90
N THR A 576 20.99 -7.45 3.19
CA THR A 576 21.63 -8.58 3.85
C THR A 576 21.33 -8.64 5.34
N ARG A 577 20.95 -9.83 5.82
CA ARG A 577 20.55 -10.13 7.20
C ARG A 577 21.16 -11.45 7.66
N VAL A 578 21.56 -11.50 8.92
CA VAL A 578 21.95 -12.75 9.59
C VAL A 578 21.10 -12.93 10.83
N TYR A 579 20.36 -14.03 10.86
CA TYR A 579 19.42 -14.38 11.92
C TYR A 579 20.13 -15.11 13.07
N PRO A 580 19.64 -15.00 14.31
CA PRO A 580 20.23 -15.68 15.47
C PRO A 580 20.29 -17.21 15.34
N ASP A 581 19.41 -17.77 14.52
CA ASP A 581 19.37 -19.21 14.26
C ASP A 581 20.41 -19.64 13.19
N GLY A 582 21.17 -18.72 12.62
CA GLY A 582 22.19 -18.98 11.61
C GLY A 582 21.71 -18.90 10.16
N LEU A 583 20.49 -18.43 9.88
CA LEU A 583 20.10 -18.09 8.50
C LEU A 583 20.85 -16.85 8.03
N GLU A 584 21.51 -16.95 6.89
CA GLU A 584 22.03 -15.84 6.13
C GLU A 584 21.07 -15.56 4.97
N TYR A 585 20.57 -14.33 4.88
CA TYR A 585 19.61 -13.91 3.87
C TYR A 585 20.15 -12.68 3.15
N GLU A 586 20.32 -12.76 1.84
CA GLU A 586 20.71 -11.64 0.98
C GLU A 586 19.56 -11.33 0.03
N GLU A 587 19.30 -10.05 -0.21
CA GLU A 587 18.22 -9.59 -1.09
C GLU A 587 18.54 -8.24 -1.68
N GLU A 588 18.51 -8.20 -3.01
CA GLU A 588 18.75 -7.01 -3.80
C GLU A 588 17.68 -6.92 -4.88
N GLY A 589 17.01 -5.76 -4.96
CA GLY A 589 16.07 -5.43 -6.03
C GLY A 589 16.58 -4.23 -6.82
N ARG A 590 16.20 -4.12 -8.09
CA ARG A 590 16.39 -2.89 -8.87
C ARG A 590 15.24 -2.71 -9.82
N GLU A 591 14.63 -1.55 -9.78
CA GLU A 591 13.58 -1.15 -10.70
C GLU A 591 14.08 -0.05 -11.63
N VAL A 592 13.65 -0.11 -12.88
CA VAL A 592 14.04 0.84 -13.93
C VAL A 592 12.80 1.21 -14.73
N TYR A 593 12.53 2.52 -14.81
CA TYR A 593 11.47 3.10 -15.62
C TYR A 593 12.11 3.98 -16.69
N GLU A 594 11.82 3.74 -17.96
CA GLU A 594 12.42 4.47 -19.08
C GLU A 594 11.34 4.99 -20.03
N ILE A 595 11.54 6.21 -20.53
CA ILE A 595 10.68 6.82 -21.55
C ILE A 595 11.45 7.83 -22.39
N GLN A 596 11.08 7.95 -23.66
CA GLN A 596 11.51 9.02 -24.56
C GLN A 596 10.54 10.20 -24.45
N GLN A 597 11.07 11.42 -24.36
CA GLN A 597 10.32 12.63 -23.97
C GLN A 597 9.07 12.99 -24.82
N SER A 598 8.97 12.45 -26.03
CA SER A 598 7.95 12.74 -27.06
C SER A 598 7.31 11.49 -27.65
N ASP A 599 7.65 10.29 -27.17
CA ASP A 599 7.10 9.03 -27.69
C ASP A 599 6.47 8.23 -26.54
N PRO A 600 5.13 8.23 -26.40
CA PRO A 600 4.47 7.46 -25.36
C PRO A 600 4.68 5.94 -25.51
N LEU A 601 4.98 5.43 -26.70
CA LEU A 601 5.17 3.99 -26.93
C LEU A 601 6.55 3.49 -26.51
N SER A 602 7.48 4.41 -26.24
CA SER A 602 8.82 4.09 -25.73
C SER A 602 8.85 3.73 -24.24
N ALA A 603 7.72 3.90 -23.54
CA ALA A 603 7.61 3.59 -22.11
C ALA A 603 7.98 2.13 -21.83
N ARG A 604 8.78 1.93 -20.78
CA ARG A 604 9.32 0.62 -20.38
C ARG A 604 9.51 0.55 -18.87
N THR A 605 9.14 -0.57 -18.28
CA THR A 605 9.42 -0.89 -16.87
C THR A 605 10.23 -2.18 -16.80
N ARG A 606 11.22 -2.26 -15.91
CA ARG A 606 12.04 -3.45 -15.66
C ARG A 606 12.28 -3.58 -14.16
N SER A 607 12.23 -4.82 -13.66
CA SER A 607 12.55 -5.16 -12.28
C SER A 607 13.46 -6.39 -12.28
N ASP A 608 14.58 -6.30 -11.58
CA ASP A 608 15.54 -7.39 -11.38
C ASP A 608 15.66 -7.68 -9.88
N TRP A 609 15.59 -8.96 -9.50
CA TRP A 609 15.77 -9.41 -8.12
C TRP A 609 16.85 -10.48 -8.02
N HIS A 610 17.67 -10.38 -6.97
CA HIS A 610 18.58 -11.42 -6.51
C HIS A 610 18.29 -11.71 -5.04
N ILE A 611 18.02 -12.97 -4.71
CA ILE A 611 17.80 -13.43 -3.33
C ILE A 611 18.67 -14.64 -3.07
N ARG A 612 19.35 -14.68 -1.92
CA ARG A 612 20.08 -15.84 -1.45
C ARG A 612 19.63 -16.23 -0.04
N LEU A 613 19.36 -17.51 0.17
CA LEU A 613 19.11 -18.09 1.48
C LEU A 613 20.18 -19.14 1.75
N HIS A 614 20.93 -18.97 2.83
CA HIS A 614 22.06 -19.82 3.15
C HIS A 614 22.06 -20.23 4.63
N ARG A 615 22.26 -21.52 4.90
CA ARG A 615 22.46 -22.11 6.22
C ARG A 615 23.75 -22.93 6.23
N PRO A 616 24.85 -22.40 6.78
CA PRO A 616 26.14 -23.10 6.81
C PRO A 616 26.08 -24.46 7.52
N ASP A 617 25.28 -24.58 8.58
CA ASP A 617 25.13 -25.80 9.38
C ASP A 617 24.42 -26.94 8.64
N LEU A 618 23.61 -26.61 7.63
CA LEU A 618 22.87 -27.58 6.81
C LEU A 618 23.49 -27.77 5.42
N ALA A 619 24.57 -27.06 5.10
CA ALA A 619 25.12 -26.96 3.74
C ALA A 619 24.04 -26.62 2.69
N TRP A 620 23.09 -25.76 3.07
CA TRP A 620 21.97 -25.34 2.23
C TRP A 620 22.24 -23.94 1.70
N ASP A 621 22.38 -23.78 0.39
CA ASP A 621 22.61 -22.50 -0.29
C ASP A 621 21.70 -22.43 -1.52
N VAL A 622 20.69 -21.57 -1.48
CA VAL A 622 19.76 -21.37 -2.59
C VAL A 622 19.83 -19.93 -3.09
N ARG A 623 19.91 -19.77 -4.41
CA ARG A 623 19.84 -18.46 -5.09
C ARG A 623 18.63 -18.39 -6.00
N ILE A 624 17.92 -17.27 -5.96
CA ILE A 624 16.80 -16.95 -6.84
C ILE A 624 17.16 -15.67 -7.58
N GLU A 625 17.11 -15.73 -8.89
CA GLU A 625 17.23 -14.57 -9.78
C GLU A 625 15.92 -14.43 -10.54
N THR A 626 15.34 -13.24 -10.54
CA THR A 626 14.19 -12.94 -11.39
C THR A 626 14.43 -11.69 -12.20
N ARG A 627 13.89 -11.69 -13.42
CA ARG A 627 13.86 -10.52 -14.30
C ARG A 627 12.48 -10.38 -14.89
N SER A 628 11.86 -9.22 -14.68
CA SER A 628 10.53 -8.90 -15.18
C SER A 628 10.57 -7.60 -15.96
N GLU A 629 9.80 -7.53 -17.05
CA GLU A 629 9.77 -6.37 -17.94
C GLU A 629 8.39 -6.17 -18.58
N ILE A 630 7.98 -4.91 -18.72
CA ILE A 630 6.84 -4.49 -19.54
C ILE A 630 7.30 -3.45 -20.55
N THR A 631 6.93 -3.65 -21.81
CA THR A 631 7.00 -2.66 -22.89
C THR A 631 5.63 -2.54 -23.54
N CYS A 632 5.43 -1.57 -24.44
CA CYS A 632 4.17 -1.44 -25.16
C CYS A 632 4.37 -1.13 -26.64
N ASP A 633 3.31 -1.37 -27.42
CA ASP A 633 3.10 -0.80 -28.74
C ASP A 633 1.67 -0.26 -28.84
N GLU A 634 1.24 0.20 -30.03
CA GLU A 634 -0.12 0.73 -30.22
C GLU A 634 -1.23 -0.28 -29.85
N GLY A 635 -0.96 -1.57 -30.03
CA GLY A 635 -1.96 -2.63 -29.88
C GLY A 635 -1.96 -3.33 -28.52
N GLY A 636 -0.90 -3.21 -27.71
CA GLY A 636 -0.82 -3.95 -26.46
C GLY A 636 0.44 -3.76 -25.63
N PHE A 637 0.42 -4.40 -24.46
CA PHE A 637 1.56 -4.57 -23.58
C PHE A 637 2.29 -5.86 -23.93
N LEU A 638 3.62 -5.84 -23.89
CA LEU A 638 4.47 -7.02 -24.03
C LEU A 638 5.18 -7.25 -22.70
N THR A 639 4.94 -8.41 -22.11
CA THR A 639 5.55 -8.81 -20.83
C THR A 639 6.59 -9.89 -21.04
N SER A 640 7.70 -9.81 -20.31
CA SER A 640 8.71 -10.86 -20.22
C SER A 640 9.07 -11.07 -18.76
N ASN A 641 8.89 -12.28 -18.25
CA ASN A 641 9.21 -12.65 -16.88
C ASN A 641 10.10 -13.88 -16.89
N GLU A 642 11.15 -13.89 -16.09
CA GLU A 642 12.10 -14.98 -15.98
C GLU A 642 12.40 -15.26 -14.51
N VAL A 643 12.45 -16.55 -14.16
CA VAL A 643 12.88 -17.04 -12.85
C VAL A 643 13.95 -18.09 -13.06
N VAL A 644 15.09 -17.93 -12.40
CA VAL A 644 16.17 -18.90 -12.33
C VAL A 644 16.45 -19.22 -10.87
N CYS A 645 16.34 -20.49 -10.50
CA CYS A 645 16.60 -20.97 -9.15
C CYS A 645 17.77 -21.94 -9.15
N ARG A 646 18.72 -21.72 -8.25
CA ARG A 646 19.92 -22.52 -8.09
C ARG A 646 20.03 -23.07 -6.68
N GLU A 647 20.56 -24.28 -6.55
CA GLU A 647 21.10 -24.78 -5.29
C GLU A 647 22.61 -24.90 -5.46
N SER A 648 23.37 -24.19 -4.63
CA SER A 648 24.80 -23.94 -4.86
C SER A 648 25.03 -23.34 -6.27
N GLU A 649 25.74 -24.05 -7.15
CA GLU A 649 26.04 -23.65 -8.53
C GLU A 649 25.12 -24.33 -9.57
N GLU A 650 24.29 -25.28 -9.15
CA GLU A 650 23.43 -26.06 -10.04
C GLU A 650 22.10 -25.34 -10.29
N VAL A 651 21.71 -25.17 -11.55
CA VAL A 651 20.38 -24.66 -11.93
C VAL A 651 19.37 -25.78 -11.76
N LEU A 652 18.50 -25.63 -10.75
CA LEU A 652 17.43 -26.60 -10.47
C LEU A 652 16.14 -26.28 -11.23
N TYR A 653 15.90 -25.02 -11.51
CA TYR A 653 14.70 -24.58 -12.21
C TYR A 653 14.98 -23.31 -13.01
N HIS A 654 14.43 -23.27 -14.23
CA HIS A 654 14.46 -22.09 -15.09
C HIS A 654 13.16 -22.04 -15.89
N ARG A 655 12.46 -20.92 -15.80
CA ARG A 655 11.28 -20.67 -16.62
C ARG A 655 11.22 -19.23 -17.08
N THR A 656 10.75 -19.04 -18.31
CA THR A 656 10.48 -17.74 -18.91
C THR A 656 9.04 -17.72 -19.40
N TRP A 657 8.31 -16.66 -19.08
CA TRP A 657 6.99 -16.36 -19.62
C TRP A 657 7.07 -15.12 -20.50
N GLN A 658 6.50 -15.21 -21.70
CA GLN A 658 6.34 -14.07 -22.59
C GLN A 658 4.88 -14.00 -23.02
N ARG A 659 4.24 -12.84 -22.83
CA ARG A 659 2.86 -12.62 -23.25
C ARG A 659 2.71 -11.27 -23.92
N ARG A 660 1.81 -11.21 -24.90
CA ARG A 660 1.30 -9.96 -25.48
C ARG A 660 -0.16 -9.82 -25.06
N LEU A 661 -0.48 -8.75 -24.36
CA LEU A 661 -1.82 -8.48 -23.83
C LEU A 661 -2.41 -7.27 -24.57
N PRO A 662 -3.60 -7.41 -25.17
CA PRO A 662 -4.21 -6.33 -25.94
C PRO A 662 -4.53 -5.13 -25.05
N ARG A 663 -4.43 -3.92 -25.59
CA ARG A 663 -4.78 -2.69 -24.89
C ARG A 663 -6.28 -2.40 -25.05
N ALA A 664 -7.06 -2.80 -24.06
CA ALA A 664 -8.52 -2.64 -24.02
C ALA A 664 -8.96 -1.37 -23.26
N ALA A 665 -8.26 -1.05 -22.18
CA ALA A 665 -8.44 0.14 -21.34
C ALA A 665 -7.08 0.54 -20.74
N GLY A 666 -6.94 1.74 -20.18
CA GLY A 666 -5.60 2.25 -19.84
C GLY A 666 -4.89 2.73 -21.09
#